data_AF-A0A3M6YTZ8-F1
#
_entry.id   AF-A0A3M6YTZ8-F1
#
_cell.length_a   1.000
_cell.length_b   1.000
_cell.length_c   1.000
_cell.angle_alpha   90.00
_cell.angle_beta   90.00
_cell.angle_gamma   90.00
#
_symmetry.space_group_name_H-M   'P 1'
#
loop_
_entity.id
_entity.type
_entity.pdbx_description
1 polymer ?
#
loop_
_entity_poly.entity_id
_entity_poly.type
_entity_poly.pdbx_seq_one_letter_code
_entity_poly.pdbx_strand_id
1 'polypeptide(L)'
;MAASVPLAPIPPANIRLTLGPDEWEACLDAWLTLADLQLRLPSKEFAVSVSERSSVSSFLTSFYRELATLQPSDESLSNNKARSLQRTGFLLFGRISQETDLPQDLLNLDFLSNFCHAHVRSAALSRLMLNLWKRQATALEPLFQSRKDQLSKLLESSKPAAAVSELTLLAPILRASPDIGLLFITGSDFLDALATAYGKLTESAEQLPVVSTAYLGLVSTVNVESANLSLLSDCLYGLKGQADSRNHQSSLLADLVTNTPLLGKLRRATTGKGADRLGKLLDVLETYRTPSIARARKTPRRRINRGKNKAENVDGELHVHRMSLVTQIQDLFPDLGSGFVLRLLDEYGDDVEQVTAHLLDDSLAPHLQSLDRSEEAPVYESTVQEEVDHLAPRSTPPPPAPEPFVPERCNVFDDDELLSADAAARLHIGKKAERKESGPTNKAAILSALAAFDADDDERDDTYDVEDVGGTIDVAHPDGEPGPSAKVTGEQNELALFNAYKASPELFGRTFDVRRGQARIALKSETGMTDEAIEGWAIMLQRDPRRLKRLDAQYGTFDGRQNELASTAYRENNNTETEDSDGPGQQGGGNRGGFRGRGGGGGRGGRGGGGRGGGRGRGGSVAGPSNDSSTAAAQRRKEASKGNRANHNRRDQRAKKMARGGFPG
;
A
#
# COMPACT_ATOMS: atom_id res chain seq x y z
N MET A 1 -6.07 -2.83 59.57
CA MET A 1 -6.82 -1.80 58.82
C MET A 1 -5.80 -0.86 58.20
N ALA A 2 -5.34 -1.12 56.98
CA ALA A 2 -4.62 -0.08 56.25
C ALA A 2 -5.66 0.98 55.87
N ALA A 3 -5.62 2.14 56.52
CA ALA A 3 -6.51 3.23 56.17
C ALA A 3 -6.25 3.59 54.71
N SER A 4 -7.27 3.49 53.85
CA SER A 4 -7.16 3.90 52.45
C SER A 4 -6.75 5.38 52.41
N VAL A 5 -5.59 5.68 51.84
CA VAL A 5 -5.10 7.06 51.79
C VAL A 5 -5.80 7.77 50.63
N PRO A 6 -6.55 8.86 50.88
CA PRO A 6 -7.29 9.54 49.84
C PRO A 6 -6.35 10.15 48.80
N LEU A 7 -6.73 10.04 47.53
CA LEU A 7 -5.99 10.63 46.41
C LEU A 7 -6.59 12.00 46.08
N ALA A 8 -5.79 13.06 46.18
CA ALA A 8 -6.25 14.41 45.89
C ALA A 8 -6.40 14.63 44.37
N PRO A 9 -7.42 15.38 43.90
CA PRO A 9 -7.53 15.76 42.51
C PRO A 9 -6.36 16.64 42.08
N ILE A 10 -6.01 16.58 40.80
CA ILE A 10 -4.98 17.46 40.25
C ILE A 10 -5.53 18.88 40.11
N PRO A 11 -4.79 19.90 40.57
CA PRO A 11 -5.24 21.28 40.52
C PRO A 11 -5.30 21.79 39.08
N PRO A 12 -6.25 22.69 38.77
CA PRO A 12 -6.35 23.33 37.47
C PRO A 12 -5.12 24.18 37.15
N ALA A 13 -4.89 24.44 35.85
CA ALA A 13 -3.74 25.20 35.35
C ALA A 13 -3.47 26.53 36.07
N ASN A 14 -4.51 27.27 36.46
CA ASN A 14 -4.38 28.55 37.19
C ASN A 14 -3.71 28.40 38.57
N ILE A 15 -3.81 27.23 39.20
CA ILE A 15 -3.14 26.94 40.48
C ILE A 15 -1.78 26.29 40.20
N ARG A 16 -1.73 25.32 39.27
CA ARG A 16 -0.51 24.59 38.92
C ARG A 16 0.61 25.50 38.43
N LEU A 17 0.29 26.53 37.65
CA LEU A 17 1.26 27.51 37.13
C LEU A 17 1.75 28.53 38.17
N THR A 18 1.12 28.59 39.35
CA THR A 18 1.57 29.48 40.46
C THR A 18 2.58 28.80 41.38
N LEU A 19 2.71 27.48 41.30
CA LEU A 19 3.63 26.70 42.13
C LEU A 19 5.04 26.74 41.55
N GLY A 20 6.04 26.78 42.44
CA GLY A 20 7.44 26.63 42.03
C GLY A 20 7.72 25.25 41.42
N PRO A 21 8.77 25.11 40.58
CA PRO A 21 9.10 23.82 39.95
C PRO A 21 9.37 22.72 40.99
N ASP A 22 10.11 23.04 42.06
CA ASP A 22 10.44 22.08 43.12
C ASP A 22 9.20 21.66 43.94
N GLU A 23 8.30 22.60 44.23
CA GLU A 23 7.03 22.33 44.91
C GLU A 23 6.13 21.43 44.06
N TRP A 24 6.03 21.75 42.77
CA TRP A 24 5.25 20.96 41.83
C TRP A 24 5.81 19.54 41.65
N GLU A 25 7.14 19.40 41.60
CA GLU A 25 7.77 18.09 41.56
C GLU A 25 7.50 17.27 42.83
N ALA A 26 7.54 17.89 44.00
CA ALA A 26 7.17 17.24 45.26
C ALA A 26 5.69 16.79 45.25
N CYS A 27 4.79 17.59 44.69
CA CYS A 27 3.40 17.18 44.50
C CYS A 27 3.27 15.97 43.56
N LEU A 28 4.00 15.95 42.44
CA LEU A 28 4.03 14.80 41.52
C LEU A 28 4.54 13.52 42.20
N ASP A 29 5.58 13.62 43.02
CA ASP A 29 6.09 12.48 43.80
C ASP A 29 5.06 12.00 44.83
N ALA A 30 4.32 12.91 45.47
CA ALA A 30 3.22 12.56 46.36
C ALA A 30 2.09 11.82 45.61
N TRP A 31 1.65 12.31 44.45
CA TRP A 31 0.64 11.59 43.66
C TRP A 31 1.13 10.23 43.18
N LEU A 32 2.39 10.12 42.75
CA LEU A 32 2.99 8.85 42.34
C LEU A 32 3.00 7.83 43.48
N THR A 33 3.51 8.23 44.65
CA THR A 33 3.57 7.34 45.82
C THR A 33 2.17 6.90 46.27
N LEU A 34 1.21 7.82 46.33
CA LEU A 34 -0.17 7.49 46.69
C LEU A 34 -0.86 6.59 45.65
N ALA A 35 -0.65 6.85 44.36
CA ALA A 35 -1.19 6.02 43.29
C ALA A 35 -0.60 4.60 43.30
N ASP A 36 0.70 4.48 43.56
CA ASP A 36 1.38 3.18 43.72
C ASP A 36 0.88 2.42 44.96
N LEU A 37 0.61 3.12 46.07
CA LEU A 37 0.00 2.51 47.25
C LEU A 37 -1.39 1.96 46.94
N GLN A 38 -2.21 2.72 46.21
CA GLN A 38 -3.54 2.26 45.77
C GLN A 38 -3.44 1.02 44.89
N LEU A 39 -2.45 0.95 43.98
CA LEU A 39 -2.19 -0.24 43.17
C LEU A 39 -1.73 -1.46 43.97
N ARG A 40 -1.16 -1.28 45.16
CA ARG A 40 -0.70 -2.38 46.03
C ARG A 40 -1.77 -2.86 47.02
N LEU A 41 -2.90 -2.15 47.14
CA LEU A 41 -3.97 -2.57 48.04
C LEU A 41 -4.55 -3.94 47.66
N PRO A 42 -4.94 -4.79 48.63
CA PRO A 42 -5.70 -6.01 48.36
C PRO A 42 -7.03 -5.71 47.65
N SER A 43 -7.52 -6.62 46.80
CA SER A 43 -8.71 -6.37 45.96
C SER A 43 -9.96 -5.91 46.73
N LYS A 44 -10.18 -6.43 47.94
CA LYS A 44 -11.32 -6.02 48.78
C LYS A 44 -11.18 -4.57 49.27
N GLU A 45 -10.00 -4.19 49.75
CA GLU A 45 -9.73 -2.84 50.24
C GLU A 45 -9.68 -1.83 49.08
N PHE A 46 -9.17 -2.26 47.92
CA PHE A 46 -9.17 -1.48 46.68
C PHE A 46 -10.61 -1.17 46.22
N ALA A 47 -11.50 -2.18 46.20
CA ALA A 47 -12.89 -1.98 45.83
C ALA A 47 -13.61 -0.96 46.72
N VAL A 48 -13.39 -1.05 48.03
CA VAL A 48 -13.91 -0.11 49.04
C VAL A 48 -13.34 1.30 48.83
N SER A 49 -12.04 1.43 48.54
CA SER A 49 -11.38 2.70 48.25
C SER A 49 -11.99 3.42 47.04
N VAL A 50 -12.36 2.66 46.01
CA VAL A 50 -13.00 3.17 44.78
C VAL A 50 -14.47 3.54 45.00
N SER A 51 -15.23 2.73 45.74
CA SER A 51 -16.68 2.92 45.91
C SER A 51 -17.07 3.94 46.98
N GLU A 52 -16.39 3.98 48.14
CA GLU A 52 -16.84 4.78 49.29
C GLU A 52 -16.34 6.23 49.29
N ARG A 53 -15.19 6.50 48.68
CA ARG A 53 -14.51 7.80 48.84
C ARG A 53 -14.39 8.62 47.56
N SER A 54 -14.72 8.05 46.40
CA SER A 54 -14.57 8.62 45.04
C SER A 54 -13.24 9.37 44.76
N SER A 55 -12.25 9.25 45.63
CA SER A 55 -11.00 10.02 45.56
C SER A 55 -10.15 9.58 44.38
N VAL A 56 -10.14 8.28 44.10
CA VAL A 56 -9.46 7.70 42.93
C VAL A 56 -10.15 8.12 41.64
N SER A 57 -11.49 8.11 41.57
CA SER A 57 -12.22 8.55 40.38
C SER A 57 -12.05 10.05 40.14
N SER A 58 -12.16 10.86 41.19
CA SER A 58 -11.88 12.30 41.20
C SER A 58 -10.47 12.65 40.69
N PHE A 59 -9.46 11.94 41.20
CA PHE A 59 -8.08 12.10 40.73
C PHE A 59 -7.94 11.74 39.25
N LEU A 60 -8.44 10.58 38.82
CA LEU A 60 -8.32 10.17 37.41
C LEU A 60 -9.03 11.17 36.50
N THR A 61 -10.24 11.60 36.86
CA THR A 61 -11.02 12.56 36.06
C THR A 61 -10.32 13.90 35.95
N SER A 62 -9.83 14.47 37.06
CA SER A 62 -9.07 15.73 37.04
C SER A 62 -7.75 15.61 36.29
N PHE A 63 -7.00 14.53 36.49
CA PHE A 63 -5.71 14.30 35.82
C PHE A 63 -5.84 14.25 34.30
N TYR A 64 -6.73 13.41 33.78
CA TYR A 64 -6.88 13.26 32.33
C TYR A 64 -7.52 14.49 31.68
N ARG A 65 -8.38 15.22 32.40
CA ARG A 65 -8.89 16.52 31.96
C ARG A 65 -7.74 17.52 31.80
N GLU A 66 -6.91 17.70 32.83
CA GLU A 66 -5.79 18.65 32.78
C GLU A 66 -4.77 18.28 31.71
N LEU A 67 -4.48 16.98 31.53
CA LEU A 67 -3.64 16.50 30.43
C LEU A 67 -4.21 16.84 29.03
N ALA A 68 -5.53 16.81 28.87
CA ALA A 68 -6.18 17.12 27.60
C ALA A 68 -6.23 18.64 27.32
N THR A 69 -6.25 19.47 28.36
CA THR A 69 -6.32 20.94 28.26
C THR A 69 -4.95 21.63 28.28
N LEU A 70 -3.85 20.87 28.26
CA LEU A 70 -2.49 21.41 28.26
C LEU A 70 -2.24 22.37 27.09
N GLN A 71 -1.79 23.58 27.42
CA GLN A 71 -1.33 24.54 26.44
C GLN A 71 0.12 24.22 26.01
N PRO A 72 0.54 24.55 24.78
CA PRO A 72 1.90 24.28 24.32
C PRO A 72 3.01 24.91 25.16
N SER A 73 2.71 26.00 25.88
CA SER A 73 3.63 26.70 26.78
C SER A 73 3.65 26.12 28.21
N ASP A 74 2.77 25.17 28.53
CA ASP A 74 2.67 24.58 29.86
C ASP A 74 3.49 23.29 29.93
N GLU A 75 4.66 23.37 30.55
CA GLU A 75 5.59 22.25 30.66
C GLU A 75 5.36 21.38 31.91
N SER A 76 4.46 21.77 32.81
CA SER A 76 4.41 21.16 34.15
C SER A 76 3.90 19.70 34.17
N LEU A 77 3.14 19.26 33.16
CA LEU A 77 2.77 17.83 32.96
C LEU A 77 3.54 17.15 31.82
N SER A 78 4.62 17.77 31.32
CA SER A 78 5.45 17.23 30.23
C SER A 78 6.66 16.43 30.71
N ASN A 79 7.00 16.57 31.99
CA ASN A 79 8.17 16.00 32.64
C ASN A 79 8.10 14.46 32.79
N ASN A 80 9.22 13.84 33.16
CA ASN A 80 9.30 12.38 33.29
C ASN A 80 8.41 11.85 34.43
N LYS A 81 8.26 12.59 35.53
CA LYS A 81 7.38 12.23 36.66
C LYS A 81 5.90 12.20 36.23
N ALA A 82 5.43 13.19 35.48
CA ALA A 82 4.08 13.22 34.93
C ALA A 82 3.83 12.07 33.94
N ARG A 83 4.83 11.68 33.13
CA ARG A 83 4.73 10.48 32.27
C ARG A 83 4.64 9.19 33.09
N SER A 84 5.38 9.08 34.19
CA SER A 84 5.24 7.98 35.14
C SER A 84 3.84 7.97 35.74
N LEU A 85 3.31 9.14 36.13
CA LEU A 85 1.96 9.26 36.68
C LEU A 85 0.90 8.89 35.64
N GLN A 86 1.14 9.22 34.37
CA GLN A 86 0.29 8.81 33.25
C GLN A 86 0.24 7.28 33.12
N ARG A 87 1.37 6.59 33.28
CA ARG A 87 1.44 5.13 33.29
C ARG A 87 0.73 4.54 34.51
N THR A 88 0.96 5.09 35.70
CA THR A 88 0.30 4.64 36.92
C THR A 88 -1.22 4.85 36.84
N GLY A 89 -1.68 5.98 36.29
CA GLY A 89 -3.09 6.25 36.02
C GLY A 89 -3.71 5.27 35.02
N PHE A 90 -2.96 4.80 34.02
CA PHE A 90 -3.41 3.73 33.12
C PHE A 90 -3.62 2.41 33.86
N LEU A 91 -2.66 2.03 34.73
CA LEU A 91 -2.75 0.82 35.53
C LEU A 91 -3.90 0.89 36.54
N LEU A 92 -4.10 2.05 37.18
CA LEU A 92 -5.21 2.27 38.10
C LEU A 92 -6.55 2.09 37.41
N PHE A 93 -6.77 2.76 36.28
CA PHE A 93 -8.00 2.59 35.51
C PHE A 93 -8.17 1.13 35.06
N GLY A 94 -7.12 0.50 34.54
CA GLY A 94 -7.16 -0.91 34.14
C GLY A 94 -7.53 -1.85 35.28
N ARG A 95 -7.04 -1.58 36.50
CA ARG A 95 -7.39 -2.34 37.71
C ARG A 95 -8.84 -2.14 38.11
N ILE A 96 -9.34 -0.89 38.11
CA ILE A 96 -10.77 -0.57 38.35
C ILE A 96 -11.64 -1.34 37.35
N SER A 97 -11.32 -1.26 36.06
CA SER A 97 -12.05 -1.96 34.99
C SER A 97 -12.07 -3.48 35.15
N GLN A 98 -11.13 -4.09 35.87
CA GLN A 98 -11.03 -5.55 36.06
C GLN A 98 -11.58 -6.05 37.39
N GLU A 99 -11.45 -5.28 38.47
CA GLU A 99 -11.80 -5.73 39.83
C GLU A 99 -13.14 -5.18 40.31
N THR A 100 -13.59 -4.01 39.83
CA THR A 100 -14.79 -3.32 40.36
C THR A 100 -15.78 -2.94 39.27
N ASP A 101 -16.97 -2.51 39.66
CA ASP A 101 -17.87 -1.77 38.77
C ASP A 101 -17.34 -0.35 38.57
N LEU A 102 -17.55 0.24 37.39
CA LEU A 102 -17.07 1.58 37.10
C LEU A 102 -17.96 2.63 37.80
N PRO A 103 -17.36 3.56 38.59
CA PRO A 103 -18.07 4.75 39.04
C PRO A 103 -18.60 5.58 37.86
N GLN A 104 -19.71 6.27 38.06
CA GLN A 104 -20.35 7.10 37.02
C GLN A 104 -19.41 8.16 36.43
N ASP A 105 -18.53 8.75 37.25
CA ASP A 105 -17.54 9.72 36.80
C ASP A 105 -16.61 9.17 35.70
N LEU A 106 -16.29 7.87 35.78
CA LEU A 106 -15.39 7.19 34.85
C LEU A 106 -16.13 6.60 33.63
N LEU A 107 -17.47 6.62 33.65
CA LEU A 107 -18.32 6.27 32.50
C LEU A 107 -18.63 7.49 31.63
N ASN A 108 -18.26 8.70 32.05
CA ASN A 108 -18.49 9.91 31.25
C ASN A 108 -17.68 9.90 29.94
N LEU A 109 -18.30 10.40 28.86
CA LEU A 109 -17.69 10.52 27.55
C LEU A 109 -16.41 11.37 27.60
N ASP A 110 -16.42 12.47 28.35
CA ASP A 110 -15.26 13.35 28.50
C ASP A 110 -14.06 12.61 29.10
N PHE A 111 -14.30 11.85 30.17
CA PHE A 111 -13.25 11.07 30.83
C PHE A 111 -12.69 10.01 29.88
N LEU A 112 -13.56 9.19 29.26
CA LEU A 112 -13.14 8.14 28.34
C LEU A 112 -12.38 8.70 27.14
N SER A 113 -12.81 9.85 26.61
CA SER A 113 -12.14 10.53 25.52
C SER A 113 -10.75 10.99 25.92
N ASN A 114 -10.63 11.72 27.03
CA ASN A 114 -9.36 12.24 27.54
C ASN A 114 -8.39 11.10 27.90
N PHE A 115 -8.90 10.04 28.54
CA PHE A 115 -8.14 8.82 28.83
C PHE A 115 -7.60 8.16 27.56
N CYS A 116 -8.49 7.92 26.58
CA CYS A 116 -8.08 7.31 25.31
C CYS A 116 -7.07 8.19 24.58
N HIS A 117 -7.32 9.51 24.53
CA HIS A 117 -6.45 10.48 23.87
C HIS A 117 -5.03 10.49 24.46
N ALA A 118 -4.92 10.55 25.79
CA ALA A 118 -3.63 10.50 26.49
C ALA A 118 -2.84 9.24 26.12
N HIS A 119 -3.51 8.11 25.91
CA HIS A 119 -2.90 6.81 25.64
C HIS A 119 -2.95 6.36 24.18
N VAL A 120 -3.22 7.26 23.21
CA VAL A 120 -3.38 6.93 21.77
C VAL A 120 -2.19 6.16 21.17
N ARG A 121 -0.99 6.32 21.73
CA ARG A 121 0.24 5.66 21.26
C ARG A 121 0.48 4.29 21.92
N SER A 122 -0.27 3.94 22.95
CA SER A 122 -0.12 2.69 23.69
C SER A 122 -0.88 1.57 23.00
N ALA A 123 -0.19 0.49 22.61
CA ALA A 123 -0.82 -0.73 22.11
C ALA A 123 -1.62 -1.47 23.21
N ALA A 124 -1.38 -1.17 24.49
CA ALA A 124 -2.14 -1.75 25.59
C ALA A 124 -3.55 -1.15 25.71
N LEU A 125 -3.78 0.05 25.19
CA LEU A 125 -5.07 0.74 25.29
C LEU A 125 -6.21 -0.07 24.66
N SER A 126 -6.02 -0.56 23.43
CA SER A 126 -7.07 -1.34 22.75
C SER A 126 -7.41 -2.64 23.47
N ARG A 127 -6.42 -3.30 24.10
CA ARG A 127 -6.66 -4.49 24.92
C ARG A 127 -7.45 -4.17 26.18
N LEU A 128 -7.13 -3.05 26.85
CA LEU A 128 -7.87 -2.58 28.02
C LEU A 128 -9.32 -2.29 27.63
N MET A 129 -9.55 -1.55 26.55
CA MET A 129 -10.90 -1.18 26.10
C MET A 129 -11.72 -2.40 25.65
N LEU A 130 -11.10 -3.40 25.04
CA LEU A 130 -11.78 -4.67 24.71
C LEU A 130 -12.25 -5.40 25.98
N ASN A 131 -11.38 -5.48 26.99
CA ASN A 131 -11.73 -6.13 28.26
C ASN A 131 -12.82 -5.34 29.02
N LEU A 132 -12.74 -4.02 28.98
CA LEU A 132 -13.76 -3.11 29.52
C LEU A 132 -15.12 -3.38 28.88
N TRP A 133 -15.15 -3.44 27.53
CA TRP A 133 -16.36 -3.74 26.78
C TRP A 133 -16.94 -5.11 27.15
N LYS A 134 -16.12 -6.17 27.14
CA LYS A 134 -16.57 -7.53 27.48
C LYS A 134 -17.16 -7.65 28.88
N ARG A 135 -16.61 -6.93 29.86
CA ARG A 135 -17.05 -7.01 31.26
C ARG A 135 -18.23 -6.09 31.57
N GLN A 136 -18.29 -4.92 30.94
CA GLN A 136 -19.25 -3.86 31.28
C GLN A 136 -20.12 -3.41 30.10
N ALA A 137 -20.31 -4.27 29.10
CA ALA A 137 -21.20 -4.02 27.96
C ALA A 137 -22.60 -3.58 28.41
N THR A 138 -23.14 -4.17 29.48
CA THR A 138 -24.47 -3.84 30.03
C THR A 138 -24.64 -2.38 30.45
N ALA A 139 -23.56 -1.71 30.85
CA ALA A 139 -23.57 -0.28 31.19
C ALA A 139 -23.14 0.60 30.01
N LEU A 140 -22.19 0.14 29.19
CA LEU A 140 -21.63 0.92 28.08
C LEU A 140 -22.52 0.95 26.84
N GLU A 141 -23.14 -0.17 26.47
CA GLU A 141 -24.03 -0.25 25.30
C GLU A 141 -25.20 0.75 25.37
N PRO A 142 -26.02 0.80 26.44
CA PRO A 142 -27.12 1.76 26.49
C PRO A 142 -26.63 3.22 26.53
N LEU A 143 -25.47 3.48 27.15
CA LEU A 143 -24.86 4.80 27.19
C LEU A 143 -24.49 5.25 25.77
N PHE A 144 -23.72 4.44 25.04
CA PHE A 144 -23.29 4.79 23.69
C PHE A 144 -24.44 4.75 22.68
N GLN A 145 -25.44 3.90 22.87
CA GLN A 145 -26.65 3.91 22.05
C GLN A 145 -27.44 5.20 22.25
N SER A 146 -27.66 5.64 23.50
CA SER A 146 -28.33 6.91 23.79
C SER A 146 -27.57 8.09 23.17
N ARG A 147 -26.23 8.08 23.24
CA ARG A 147 -25.37 9.09 22.61
C ARG A 147 -25.44 9.07 21.09
N LYS A 148 -25.46 7.88 20.49
CA LYS A 148 -25.66 7.71 19.03
C LYS A 148 -26.98 8.32 18.60
N ASP A 149 -28.07 8.03 19.31
CA ASP A 149 -29.41 8.56 18.96
C ASP A 149 -29.47 10.09 19.10
N GLN A 150 -28.83 10.66 20.13
CA GLN A 150 -28.71 12.11 20.31
C GLN A 150 -27.90 12.75 19.18
N LEU A 151 -26.74 12.16 18.85
CA LEU A 151 -25.87 12.65 17.78
C LEU A 151 -26.54 12.55 16.41
N SER A 152 -27.23 11.46 16.08
CA SER A 152 -27.98 11.32 14.83
C SER A 152 -28.98 12.46 14.65
N LYS A 153 -29.75 12.78 15.71
CA LYS A 153 -30.72 13.89 15.70
C LYS A 153 -30.04 15.25 15.51
N LEU A 154 -28.90 15.49 16.16
CA LEU A 154 -28.14 16.73 16.00
C LEU A 154 -27.55 16.87 14.58
N LEU A 155 -27.07 15.78 14.00
CA LEU A 155 -26.50 15.75 12.63
C LEU A 155 -27.58 15.97 11.56
N GLU A 156 -28.78 15.44 11.77
CA GLU A 156 -29.91 15.62 10.86
C GLU A 156 -30.53 17.02 10.95
N SER A 157 -30.32 17.72 12.08
CA SER A 157 -30.84 19.06 12.32
C SER A 157 -30.37 20.10 11.28
N SER A 158 -30.95 21.30 11.35
CA SER A 158 -30.53 22.44 10.51
C SER A 158 -29.15 22.99 10.89
N LYS A 159 -28.60 22.63 12.06
CA LYS A 159 -27.32 23.12 12.59
C LYS A 159 -26.40 21.96 13.01
N PRO A 160 -25.82 21.20 12.06
CA PRO A 160 -24.98 20.04 12.36
C PRO A 160 -23.66 20.39 13.08
N ALA A 161 -23.22 21.65 13.04
CA ALA A 161 -22.03 22.12 13.74
C ALA A 161 -22.07 21.86 15.26
N ALA A 162 -23.26 21.80 15.87
CA ALA A 162 -23.42 21.51 17.29
C ALA A 162 -22.96 20.09 17.68
N ALA A 163 -22.95 19.14 16.73
CA ALA A 163 -22.47 17.77 16.97
C ALA A 163 -20.94 17.65 16.91
N VAL A 164 -20.23 18.64 16.34
CA VAL A 164 -18.80 18.55 16.04
C VAL A 164 -17.96 18.37 17.31
N SER A 165 -18.29 19.07 18.39
CA SER A 165 -17.58 18.97 19.68
C SER A 165 -17.73 17.59 20.35
N GLU A 166 -18.87 16.93 20.19
CA GLU A 166 -19.07 15.59 20.74
C GLU A 166 -18.43 14.52 19.82
N LEU A 167 -18.42 14.75 18.50
CA LEU A 167 -17.68 13.90 17.55
C LEU A 167 -16.16 13.94 17.76
N THR A 168 -15.58 15.09 18.11
CA THR A 168 -14.15 15.19 18.45
C THR A 168 -13.82 14.38 19.70
N LEU A 169 -14.68 14.42 20.72
CA LEU A 169 -14.54 13.61 21.93
C LEU A 169 -14.72 12.12 21.64
N LEU A 170 -15.57 11.75 20.69
CA LEU A 170 -15.82 10.36 20.35
C LEU A 170 -14.63 9.72 19.61
N ALA A 171 -13.89 10.47 18.79
CA ALA A 171 -12.84 9.91 17.93
C ALA A 171 -11.72 9.12 18.66
N PRO A 172 -11.13 9.59 19.78
CA PRO A 172 -10.16 8.80 20.56
C PRO A 172 -10.74 7.46 21.06
N ILE A 173 -12.03 7.45 21.42
CA ILE A 173 -12.72 6.26 21.96
C ILE A 173 -12.92 5.22 20.85
N LEU A 174 -13.44 5.63 19.69
CA LEU A 174 -13.65 4.72 18.54
C LEU A 174 -12.32 4.16 18.00
N ARG A 175 -11.24 4.95 18.09
CA ARG A 175 -9.91 4.47 17.75
C ARG A 175 -9.44 3.39 18.72
N ALA A 176 -9.73 3.54 20.01
CA ALA A 176 -9.29 2.63 21.05
C ALA A 176 -10.12 1.35 21.10
N SER A 177 -11.44 1.45 20.92
CA SER A 177 -12.39 0.34 21.00
C SER A 177 -13.10 0.11 19.66
N PRO A 178 -12.77 -0.99 18.94
CA PRO A 178 -13.48 -1.34 17.71
C PRO A 178 -14.94 -1.74 17.97
N ASP A 179 -15.26 -2.31 19.14
CA ASP A 179 -16.64 -2.73 19.46
C ASP A 179 -17.59 -1.53 19.57
N ILE A 180 -17.14 -0.44 20.20
CA ILE A 180 -17.89 0.82 20.24
C ILE A 180 -18.02 1.37 18.82
N GLY A 181 -16.95 1.33 18.02
CA GLY A 181 -16.99 1.69 16.60
C GLY A 181 -18.07 0.95 15.81
N LEU A 182 -18.19 -0.36 16.05
CA LEU A 182 -19.16 -1.22 15.39
C LEU A 182 -20.58 -0.82 15.79
N LEU A 183 -20.85 -0.59 17.08
CA LEU A 183 -22.15 -0.12 17.58
C LEU A 183 -22.62 1.15 16.86
N PHE A 184 -21.72 2.12 16.63
CA PHE A 184 -22.06 3.36 15.92
C PHE A 184 -22.42 3.14 14.45
N ILE A 185 -21.78 2.20 13.75
CA ILE A 185 -22.01 1.94 12.31
C ILE A 185 -23.19 0.99 12.08
N THR A 186 -23.52 0.14 13.04
CA THR A 186 -24.66 -0.78 12.94
C THR A 186 -25.94 -0.01 12.63
N GLY A 187 -26.70 -0.46 11.62
CA GLY A 187 -27.97 0.14 11.22
C GLY A 187 -27.90 1.24 10.16
N SER A 188 -26.71 1.60 9.64
CA SER A 188 -26.45 2.63 8.60
C SER A 188 -26.95 4.07 8.87
N ASP A 189 -28.01 4.26 9.66
CA ASP A 189 -28.67 5.56 9.92
C ASP A 189 -27.68 6.64 10.40
N PHE A 190 -26.78 6.27 11.30
CA PHE A 190 -25.77 7.21 11.82
C PHE A 190 -24.76 7.63 10.74
N LEU A 191 -24.37 6.71 9.85
CA LEU A 191 -23.46 7.00 8.75
C LEU A 191 -24.14 7.90 7.71
N ASP A 192 -25.43 7.66 7.46
CA ASP A 192 -26.25 8.50 6.57
C ASP A 192 -26.47 9.90 7.17
N ALA A 193 -26.66 10.00 8.48
CA ALA A 193 -26.72 11.28 9.19
C ALA A 193 -25.39 12.04 9.07
N LEU A 194 -24.23 11.37 9.21
CA LEU A 194 -22.90 11.97 9.01
C LEU A 194 -22.72 12.48 7.58
N ALA A 195 -23.11 11.70 6.57
CA ALA A 195 -22.98 12.09 5.17
C ALA A 195 -23.93 13.23 4.77
N THR A 196 -25.12 13.25 5.36
CA THR A 196 -26.09 14.35 5.24
C THR A 196 -25.52 15.62 5.86
N ALA A 197 -25.02 15.54 7.10
CA ALA A 197 -24.38 16.65 7.81
C ALA A 197 -23.16 17.19 7.06
N TYR A 198 -22.31 16.32 6.51
CA TYR A 198 -21.12 16.72 5.77
C TYR A 198 -21.44 17.70 4.64
N GLY A 199 -22.54 17.48 3.90
CA GLY A 199 -22.96 18.38 2.81
C GLY A 199 -23.47 19.74 3.28
N LYS A 200 -23.86 19.87 4.55
CA LYS A 200 -24.32 21.13 5.15
C LYS A 200 -23.17 21.93 5.79
N LEU A 201 -22.04 21.28 6.08
CA LEU A 201 -20.87 21.91 6.70
C LEU A 201 -19.98 22.53 5.64
N THR A 202 -19.63 23.80 5.81
CA THR A 202 -18.77 24.55 4.87
C THR A 202 -17.32 24.62 5.32
N GLU A 203 -17.07 24.52 6.63
CA GLU A 203 -15.72 24.64 7.19
C GLU A 203 -14.98 23.29 7.22
N SER A 204 -13.75 23.28 6.72
CA SER A 204 -12.89 22.08 6.74
C SER A 204 -12.59 21.59 8.16
N ALA A 205 -12.57 22.50 9.14
CA ALA A 205 -12.37 22.17 10.55
C ALA A 205 -13.55 21.38 11.14
N GLU A 206 -14.78 21.70 10.75
CA GLU A 206 -16.01 21.03 11.20
C GLU A 206 -16.23 19.69 10.46
N GLN A 207 -15.80 19.61 9.21
CA GLN A 207 -15.85 18.38 8.41
C GLN A 207 -14.85 17.32 8.91
N LEU A 208 -13.74 17.71 9.53
CA LEU A 208 -12.70 16.78 10.00
C LEU A 208 -13.23 15.76 11.04
N PRO A 209 -13.96 16.16 12.10
CA PRO A 209 -14.54 15.22 13.06
C PRO A 209 -15.56 14.27 12.42
N VAL A 210 -16.39 14.75 11.49
CA VAL A 210 -17.36 13.93 10.74
C VAL A 210 -16.64 12.83 9.95
N VAL A 211 -15.62 13.21 9.16
CA VAL A 211 -14.81 12.27 8.37
C VAL A 211 -14.05 11.31 9.27
N SER A 212 -13.49 11.78 10.37
CA SER A 212 -12.73 10.96 11.32
C SER A 212 -13.62 9.90 11.98
N THR A 213 -14.83 10.28 12.41
CA THR A 213 -15.80 9.36 13.02
C THR A 213 -16.27 8.32 12.01
N ALA A 214 -16.63 8.72 10.78
CA ALA A 214 -17.01 7.79 9.72
C ALA A 214 -15.87 6.82 9.38
N TYR A 215 -14.64 7.32 9.27
CA TYR A 215 -13.45 6.51 9.04
C TYR A 215 -13.23 5.47 10.14
N LEU A 216 -13.23 5.89 11.40
CA LEU A 216 -12.98 5.01 12.55
C LEU A 216 -14.08 3.96 12.69
N GLY A 217 -15.33 4.36 12.46
CA GLY A 217 -16.46 3.45 12.42
C GLY A 217 -16.31 2.39 11.31
N LEU A 218 -16.04 2.79 10.06
CA LEU A 218 -15.87 1.83 8.96
C LEU A 218 -14.71 0.87 9.20
N VAL A 219 -13.59 1.38 9.72
CA VAL A 219 -12.41 0.55 10.06
C VAL A 219 -12.71 -0.42 11.20
N SER A 220 -13.61 -0.07 12.12
CA SER A 220 -13.98 -0.94 13.24
C SER A 220 -14.61 -2.26 12.77
N THR A 221 -15.39 -2.25 11.68
CA THR A 221 -16.06 -3.44 11.12
C THR A 221 -15.10 -4.58 10.79
N VAL A 222 -13.82 -4.29 10.54
CA VAL A 222 -12.79 -5.28 10.20
C VAL A 222 -11.79 -5.51 11.35
N ASN A 223 -11.76 -4.63 12.36
CA ASN A 223 -10.86 -4.76 13.51
C ASN A 223 -11.50 -5.51 14.69
N VAL A 224 -12.80 -5.80 14.64
CA VAL A 224 -13.50 -6.65 15.63
C VAL A 224 -13.08 -8.12 15.46
N GLU A 225 -13.25 -8.94 16.52
CA GLU A 225 -12.87 -10.37 16.56
C GLU A 225 -13.37 -11.18 15.35
N SER A 226 -14.57 -10.85 14.85
CA SER A 226 -15.11 -11.33 13.58
C SER A 226 -15.40 -10.15 12.66
N ALA A 227 -14.71 -10.08 11.52
CA ALA A 227 -14.94 -9.05 10.53
C ALA A 227 -16.36 -9.15 9.94
N ASN A 228 -17.16 -8.09 10.09
CA ASN A 228 -18.53 -8.01 9.58
C ASN A 228 -18.54 -7.43 8.16
N LEU A 229 -18.12 -8.26 7.19
CA LEU A 229 -17.96 -7.85 5.79
C LEU A 229 -19.28 -7.47 5.11
N SER A 230 -20.41 -8.08 5.50
CA SER A 230 -21.74 -7.74 4.98
C SER A 230 -22.14 -6.32 5.36
N LEU A 231 -22.08 -6.01 6.66
CA LEU A 231 -22.37 -4.67 7.17
C LEU A 231 -21.45 -3.62 6.53
N LEU A 232 -20.16 -3.94 6.38
CA LEU A 232 -19.22 -3.05 5.69
C LEU A 232 -19.63 -2.82 4.24
N SER A 233 -19.98 -3.87 3.49
CA SER A 233 -20.42 -3.71 2.10
C SER A 233 -21.69 -2.87 2.01
N ASP A 234 -22.66 -3.07 2.90
CA ASP A 234 -23.93 -2.32 2.90
C ASP A 234 -23.68 -0.83 3.18
N CYS A 235 -22.83 -0.52 4.17
CA CYS A 235 -22.43 0.86 4.48
C CYS A 235 -21.72 1.54 3.31
N LEU A 236 -20.83 0.82 2.61
CA LEU A 236 -20.09 1.37 1.48
C LEU A 236 -20.99 1.58 0.25
N TYR A 237 -21.95 0.68 -0.01
CA TYR A 237 -22.96 0.89 -1.05
C TYR A 237 -23.88 2.08 -0.73
N GLY A 238 -24.28 2.26 0.53
CA GLY A 238 -25.05 3.43 0.98
C GLY A 238 -24.31 4.74 0.74
N LEU A 239 -23.04 4.82 1.15
CA LEU A 239 -22.18 5.98 0.90
C LEU A 239 -21.97 6.26 -0.59
N LYS A 240 -21.80 5.21 -1.40
CA LYS A 240 -21.69 5.34 -2.87
C LYS A 240 -22.97 5.93 -3.45
N GLY A 241 -24.15 5.41 -3.07
CA GLY A 241 -25.43 5.92 -3.55
C GLY A 241 -25.64 7.41 -3.24
N GLN A 242 -25.20 7.86 -2.06
CA GLN A 242 -25.27 9.28 -1.68
C GLN A 242 -24.23 10.17 -2.39
N ALA A 243 -23.07 9.62 -2.75
CA ALA A 243 -22.08 10.36 -3.54
C ALA A 243 -22.52 10.51 -5.01
N ASP A 244 -23.19 9.49 -5.55
CA ASP A 244 -23.73 9.48 -6.91
C ASP A 244 -24.87 10.49 -7.06
N SER A 245 -25.78 10.57 -6.09
CA SER A 245 -26.88 11.56 -6.12
C SER A 245 -26.40 13.02 -6.05
N ARG A 246 -25.18 13.25 -5.55
CA ARG A 246 -24.56 14.59 -5.44
C ARG A 246 -23.60 14.93 -6.59
N ASN A 247 -23.65 14.20 -7.71
CA ASN A 247 -22.81 14.44 -8.90
C ASN A 247 -21.31 14.62 -8.59
N HIS A 248 -20.77 13.81 -7.67
CA HIS A 248 -19.33 13.77 -7.33
C HIS A 248 -18.74 15.08 -6.79
N GLN A 249 -19.58 16.01 -6.30
CA GLN A 249 -19.14 17.16 -5.51
C GLN A 249 -18.56 16.70 -4.15
N SER A 250 -18.07 17.63 -3.32
CA SER A 250 -17.50 17.36 -2.00
C SER A 250 -18.44 16.53 -1.13
N SER A 251 -18.26 15.21 -1.17
CA SER A 251 -19.04 14.21 -0.46
C SER A 251 -18.18 13.60 0.63
N LEU A 252 -18.85 13.08 1.66
CA LEU A 252 -18.16 12.38 2.74
C LEU A 252 -17.29 11.24 2.20
N LEU A 253 -17.80 10.51 1.18
CA LEU A 253 -17.07 9.43 0.52
C LEU A 253 -15.80 9.92 -0.17
N ALA A 254 -15.88 11.00 -0.95
CA ALA A 254 -14.72 11.55 -1.64
C ALA A 254 -13.62 12.02 -0.66
N ASP A 255 -14.02 12.64 0.46
CA ASP A 255 -13.09 13.04 1.53
C ASP A 255 -12.49 11.81 2.24
N LEU A 256 -13.31 10.80 2.56
CA LEU A 256 -12.84 9.54 3.15
C LEU A 256 -11.79 8.85 2.28
N VAL A 257 -12.03 8.72 0.98
CA VAL A 257 -11.11 8.07 0.04
C VAL A 257 -9.83 8.90 -0.17
N THR A 258 -9.95 10.22 -0.18
CA THR A 258 -8.82 11.12 -0.49
C THR A 258 -7.91 11.36 0.72
N ASN A 259 -8.50 11.66 1.88
CA ASN A 259 -7.78 12.16 3.07
C ASN A 259 -7.51 11.09 4.13
N THR A 260 -8.00 9.86 3.95
CA THR A 260 -7.76 8.77 4.92
C THR A 260 -7.19 7.53 4.24
N PRO A 261 -6.46 6.65 4.96
CA PRO A 261 -5.96 5.40 4.41
C PRO A 261 -7.02 4.28 4.43
N LEU A 262 -8.33 4.61 4.32
CA LEU A 262 -9.45 3.69 4.44
C LEU A 262 -9.32 2.50 3.47
N LEU A 263 -9.26 2.76 2.16
CA LEU A 263 -9.21 1.72 1.14
C LEU A 263 -8.03 0.77 1.35
N GLY A 264 -6.84 1.31 1.63
CA GLY A 264 -5.65 0.50 1.88
C GLY A 264 -5.73 -0.34 3.16
N LYS A 265 -6.45 0.14 4.20
CA LYS A 265 -6.70 -0.66 5.41
C LYS A 265 -7.73 -1.76 5.16
N LEU A 266 -8.83 -1.44 4.47
CA LEU A 266 -9.86 -2.41 4.14
C LEU A 266 -9.28 -3.53 3.26
N ARG A 267 -8.57 -3.18 2.17
CA ARG A 267 -7.90 -4.18 1.28
C ARG A 267 -7.00 -5.15 2.04
N ARG A 268 -6.24 -4.69 3.04
CA ARG A 268 -5.35 -5.54 3.84
C ARG A 268 -6.09 -6.46 4.80
N ALA A 269 -7.24 -6.01 5.30
CA ALA A 269 -7.97 -6.70 6.35
C ALA A 269 -9.07 -7.62 5.78
N THR A 270 -9.46 -7.41 4.52
CA THR A 270 -10.44 -8.23 3.80
C THR A 270 -9.73 -9.37 3.06
N THR A 271 -9.38 -10.44 3.76
CA THR A 271 -8.85 -11.68 3.16
C THR A 271 -9.80 -12.84 3.45
N GLY A 272 -10.38 -13.47 2.42
CA GLY A 272 -11.29 -14.60 2.60
C GLY A 272 -12.46 -14.64 1.61
N LYS A 273 -13.44 -15.53 1.86
CA LYS A 273 -14.64 -15.67 1.02
C LYS A 273 -15.48 -14.38 1.07
N GLY A 274 -15.82 -13.83 -0.09
CA GLY A 274 -16.54 -12.54 -0.21
C GLY A 274 -15.63 -11.32 -0.37
N ALA A 275 -14.31 -11.48 -0.23
CA ALA A 275 -13.34 -10.40 -0.43
C ALA A 275 -13.29 -9.91 -1.88
N ASP A 276 -13.56 -10.75 -2.87
CA ASP A 276 -13.47 -10.35 -4.29
C ASP A 276 -14.54 -9.34 -4.69
N ARG A 277 -15.78 -9.51 -4.19
CA ARG A 277 -16.87 -8.55 -4.43
C ARG A 277 -16.56 -7.21 -3.77
N LEU A 278 -16.07 -7.25 -2.53
CA LEU A 278 -15.67 -6.05 -1.80
C LEU A 278 -14.44 -5.39 -2.44
N GLY A 279 -13.49 -6.17 -2.96
CA GLY A 279 -12.32 -5.68 -3.69
C GLY A 279 -12.72 -4.87 -4.92
N LYS A 280 -13.61 -5.42 -5.76
CA LYS A 280 -14.18 -4.70 -6.91
C LYS A 280 -14.88 -3.41 -6.48
N LEU A 281 -15.63 -3.45 -5.37
CA LEU A 281 -16.25 -2.25 -4.82
C LEU A 281 -15.21 -1.22 -4.39
N LEU A 282 -14.15 -1.62 -3.70
CA LEU A 282 -13.07 -0.73 -3.27
C LEU A 282 -12.33 -0.10 -4.47
N ASP A 283 -12.20 -0.83 -5.57
CA ASP A 283 -11.65 -0.31 -6.83
C ASP A 283 -12.57 0.75 -7.46
N VAL A 284 -13.89 0.55 -7.41
CA VAL A 284 -14.86 1.57 -7.80
C VAL A 284 -14.81 2.78 -6.87
N LEU A 285 -14.68 2.58 -5.55
CA LEU A 285 -14.57 3.70 -4.61
C LEU A 285 -13.30 4.53 -4.84
N GLU A 286 -12.22 3.93 -5.36
CA GLU A 286 -10.98 4.64 -5.69
C GLU A 286 -11.19 5.72 -6.76
N THR A 287 -12.21 5.60 -7.62
CA THR A 287 -12.54 6.63 -8.63
C THR A 287 -13.12 7.91 -8.04
N TYR A 288 -13.61 7.88 -6.79
CA TYR A 288 -14.12 9.07 -6.08
C TYR A 288 -13.01 9.91 -5.45
N ARG A 289 -11.74 9.57 -5.69
CA ARG A 289 -10.60 10.32 -5.17
C ARG A 289 -10.50 11.69 -5.85
N THR A 290 -10.55 12.75 -5.05
CA THR A 290 -10.58 14.13 -5.55
C THR A 290 -9.39 14.94 -5.01
N PRO A 291 -8.40 15.29 -5.84
CA PRO A 291 -7.23 16.04 -5.38
C PRO A 291 -7.56 17.45 -4.89
N SER A 292 -8.70 18.02 -5.30
CA SER A 292 -9.19 19.35 -4.87
C SER A 292 -9.53 19.44 -3.39
N ILE A 293 -9.89 18.33 -2.74
CA ILE A 293 -10.26 18.27 -1.31
C ILE A 293 -9.07 17.74 -0.48
N ALA A 294 -7.94 17.43 -1.12
CA ALA A 294 -6.78 16.86 -0.46
C ALA A 294 -6.19 17.85 0.57
N ARG A 295 -6.18 17.44 1.84
CA ARG A 295 -5.64 18.24 2.94
C ARG A 295 -4.11 18.16 2.94
N ALA A 296 -3.46 19.29 3.20
CA ALA A 296 -2.00 19.33 3.31
C ALA A 296 -1.51 18.35 4.37
N ARG A 297 -0.64 17.41 3.97
CA ARG A 297 -0.02 16.47 4.91
C ARG A 297 0.85 17.28 5.86
N LYS A 298 0.53 17.26 7.16
CA LYS A 298 1.45 17.78 8.19
C LYS A 298 2.77 17.03 8.03
N THR A 299 3.83 17.75 7.68
CA THR A 299 5.17 17.18 7.56
C THR A 299 5.49 16.43 8.84
N PRO A 300 5.91 15.16 8.78
CA PRO A 300 6.29 14.43 9.98
C PRO A 300 7.40 15.24 10.67
N ARG A 301 7.22 15.52 11.97
CA ARG A 301 8.28 16.11 12.81
C ARG A 301 9.58 15.39 12.47
N ARG A 302 10.60 16.16 12.06
CA ARG A 302 11.95 15.68 11.71
C ARG A 302 12.29 14.56 12.69
N ARG A 303 12.48 13.34 12.18
CA ARG A 303 13.02 12.27 13.00
C ARG A 303 14.34 12.82 13.53
N ILE A 304 14.44 13.00 14.84
CA ILE A 304 15.72 13.20 15.49
C ILE A 304 16.52 11.96 15.10
N ASN A 305 17.52 12.17 14.25
CA ASN A 305 18.41 11.12 13.77
C ASN A 305 19.14 10.56 15.00
N ARG A 306 18.67 9.43 15.52
CA ARG A 306 19.50 8.59 16.40
C ARG A 306 20.61 8.04 15.51
N GLY A 307 21.78 8.64 15.66
CA GLY A 307 22.96 8.50 14.81
C GLY A 307 23.24 7.06 14.39
N LYS A 308 23.14 6.83 13.08
CA LYS A 308 23.78 5.74 12.35
C LYS A 308 24.10 6.23 10.94
N ASN A 309 24.76 7.37 10.82
CA ASN A 309 25.47 7.75 9.60
C ASN A 309 26.90 8.07 9.99
N LYS A 310 27.85 7.49 9.25
CA LYS A 310 29.29 7.74 9.35
C LYS A 310 29.51 9.19 8.92
N ALA A 311 29.98 10.04 9.84
CA ALA A 311 30.35 11.42 9.52
C ALA A 311 31.72 11.43 8.85
N GLU A 312 31.83 12.03 7.67
CA GLU A 312 33.09 12.63 7.22
C GLU A 312 33.32 13.87 8.09
N ASN A 313 34.06 13.70 9.19
CA ASN A 313 34.64 14.79 9.98
C ASN A 313 36.15 14.75 9.75
N VAL A 314 36.61 15.31 8.64
CA VAL A 314 38.04 15.40 8.30
C VAL A 314 38.79 16.24 9.35
N ASP A 315 38.14 17.23 9.95
CA ASP A 315 38.76 18.11 10.96
C ASP A 315 38.87 17.48 12.35
N GLY A 316 37.98 16.52 12.68
CA GLY A 316 37.98 15.83 13.97
C GLY A 316 39.04 14.74 14.06
N GLU A 317 39.27 13.97 12.98
CA GLU A 317 40.33 12.95 12.93
C GLU A 317 41.73 13.57 13.02
N LEU A 318 41.94 14.73 12.39
CA LEU A 318 43.20 15.49 12.48
C LEU A 318 43.51 15.94 13.92
N HIS A 319 42.51 16.39 14.67
CA HIS A 319 42.68 16.81 16.07
C HIS A 319 42.97 15.62 17.00
N VAL A 320 42.31 14.47 16.80
CA VAL A 320 42.55 13.28 17.62
C VAL A 320 43.94 12.70 17.37
N HIS A 321 44.40 12.70 16.11
CA HIS A 321 45.75 12.25 15.78
C HIS A 321 46.82 13.12 16.45
N ARG A 322 46.68 14.45 16.35
CA ARG A 322 47.61 15.40 16.98
C ARG A 322 47.64 15.29 18.49
N MET A 323 46.48 15.13 19.13
CA MET A 323 46.43 14.95 20.59
C MET A 323 47.14 13.66 21.03
N SER A 324 47.07 12.59 20.23
CA SER A 324 47.80 11.35 20.51
C SER A 324 49.32 11.53 20.46
N LEU A 325 49.84 12.33 19.53
CA LEU A 325 51.29 12.62 19.42
C LEU A 325 51.76 13.50 20.58
N VAL A 326 50.92 14.47 20.98
CA VAL A 326 51.18 15.31 22.16
C VAL A 326 51.29 14.47 23.43
N THR A 327 50.36 13.54 23.66
CA THR A 327 50.40 12.65 24.83
C THR A 327 51.66 11.77 24.83
N GLN A 328 52.11 11.28 23.68
CA GLN A 328 53.32 10.46 23.58
C GLN A 328 54.59 11.22 23.99
N ILE A 329 54.67 12.53 23.67
CA ILE A 329 55.79 13.38 24.10
C ILE A 329 55.66 13.74 25.57
N GLN A 330 54.45 14.03 26.06
CA GLN A 330 54.19 14.34 27.46
C GLN A 330 54.42 13.15 28.41
N ASP A 331 54.23 11.92 27.95
CA ASP A 331 54.57 10.71 28.72
C ASP A 331 56.08 10.63 29.03
N LEU A 332 56.93 11.19 28.16
CA LEU A 332 58.38 11.28 28.36
C LEU A 332 58.78 12.56 29.11
N PHE A 333 58.06 13.66 28.88
CA PHE A 333 58.33 14.98 29.45
C PHE A 333 57.04 15.59 30.02
N PRO A 334 56.64 15.21 31.25
CA PRO A 334 55.38 15.64 31.84
C PRO A 334 55.35 17.15 32.17
N ASP A 335 56.53 17.79 32.21
CA ASP A 335 56.67 19.22 32.53
C ASP A 335 56.38 20.13 31.32
N LEU A 336 56.13 19.57 30.13
CA LEU A 336 55.84 20.34 28.92
C LEU A 336 54.33 20.53 28.69
N GLY A 337 53.95 21.78 28.48
CA GLY A 337 52.58 22.16 28.12
C GLY A 337 52.17 21.63 26.74
N SER A 338 50.91 21.21 26.61
CA SER A 338 50.38 20.61 25.37
C SER A 338 50.40 21.58 24.17
N GLY A 339 50.29 22.89 24.41
CA GLY A 339 50.38 23.92 23.39
C GLY A 339 51.81 24.13 22.89
N PHE A 340 52.80 24.02 23.79
CA PHE A 340 54.20 24.04 23.42
C PHE A 340 54.59 22.81 22.57
N VAL A 341 54.12 21.62 22.95
CA VAL A 341 54.36 20.38 22.19
C VAL A 341 53.70 20.43 20.81
N LEU A 342 52.50 21.00 20.67
CA LEU A 342 51.86 21.19 19.36
C LEU A 342 52.68 22.08 18.43
N ARG A 343 53.29 23.17 18.92
CA ARG A 343 54.16 24.02 18.10
C ARG A 343 55.45 23.33 17.69
N LEU A 344 55.99 22.45 18.54
CA LEU A 344 57.12 21.60 18.18
C LEU A 344 56.73 20.60 17.09
N LEU A 345 55.58 19.95 17.22
CA LEU A 345 55.06 19.03 16.20
C LEU A 345 54.75 19.75 14.88
N ASP A 346 54.24 20.98 14.91
CA ASP A 346 54.01 21.78 13.71
C ASP A 346 55.33 22.13 12.97
N GLU A 347 56.43 22.40 13.68
CA GLU A 347 57.73 22.73 13.06
C GLU A 347 58.45 21.48 12.52
N TYR A 348 58.40 20.36 13.24
CA TYR A 348 59.08 19.11 12.87
C TYR A 348 58.17 18.13 12.09
N GLY A 349 57.01 18.58 11.61
CA GLY A 349 56.15 17.83 10.71
C GLY A 349 55.48 16.58 11.32
N ASP A 350 54.97 16.71 12.55
CA ASP A 350 54.31 15.66 13.34
C ASP A 350 55.22 14.43 13.66
N ASP A 351 56.56 14.57 13.57
CA ASP A 351 57.54 13.51 13.90
C ASP A 351 57.98 13.56 15.37
N VAL A 352 57.50 12.59 16.15
CA VAL A 352 57.77 12.48 17.60
C VAL A 352 59.24 12.26 17.90
N GLU A 353 59.95 11.47 17.10
CA GLU A 353 61.34 11.09 17.38
C GLU A 353 62.31 12.25 17.16
N GLN A 354 62.02 13.11 16.18
CA GLN A 354 62.79 14.34 15.99
C GLN A 354 62.54 15.34 17.10
N VAL A 355 61.28 15.51 17.52
CA VAL A 355 60.93 16.41 18.62
C VAL A 355 61.59 15.96 19.93
N THR A 356 61.57 14.66 20.24
CA THR A 356 62.23 14.13 21.44
C THR A 356 63.74 14.24 21.36
N ALA A 357 64.37 13.99 20.20
CA ALA A 357 65.82 14.17 20.02
C ALA A 357 66.26 15.63 20.23
N HIS A 358 65.55 16.59 19.63
CA HIS A 358 65.86 18.01 19.80
C HIS A 358 65.62 18.53 21.21
N LEU A 359 64.67 17.92 21.93
CA LEU A 359 64.39 18.21 23.33
C LEU A 359 65.43 17.60 24.29
N LEU A 360 66.00 16.43 23.98
CA LEU A 360 67.07 15.80 24.75
C LEU A 360 68.43 16.45 24.55
N ASP A 361 68.73 16.87 23.31
CA ASP A 361 70.00 17.49 22.94
C ASP A 361 70.03 19.01 23.18
N ASP A 362 68.96 19.59 23.72
CA ASP A 362 68.75 21.04 23.89
C ASP A 362 69.02 21.86 22.61
N SER A 363 68.79 21.24 21.44
CA SER A 363 69.16 21.77 20.12
C SER A 363 68.00 22.45 19.38
N LEU A 364 66.97 22.88 20.13
CA LEU A 364 65.80 23.57 19.60
C LEU A 364 66.17 24.88 18.89
N ALA A 365 65.44 25.20 17.81
CA ALA A 365 65.60 26.47 17.10
C ALA A 365 65.39 27.68 18.05
N PRO A 366 66.11 28.80 17.86
CA PRO A 366 66.09 29.93 18.79
C PRO A 366 64.71 30.59 18.95
N HIS A 367 63.82 30.43 17.96
CA HIS A 367 62.44 30.93 18.03
C HIS A 367 61.50 30.03 18.85
N LEU A 368 61.87 28.75 19.07
CA LEU A 368 61.14 27.81 19.92
C LEU A 368 61.67 27.83 21.36
N GLN A 369 62.96 28.12 21.56
CA GLN A 369 63.53 28.27 22.90
C GLN A 369 62.99 29.48 23.68
N SER A 370 62.56 30.54 22.97
CA SER A 370 61.98 31.73 23.58
C SER A 370 60.51 31.59 23.97
N LEU A 371 59.85 30.49 23.59
CA LEU A 371 58.45 30.23 23.92
C LEU A 371 58.31 29.66 25.33
N ASP A 372 57.14 29.87 25.93
CA ASP A 372 56.81 29.33 27.24
C ASP A 372 56.64 27.81 27.16
N ARG A 373 57.52 27.07 27.85
CA ARG A 373 57.51 25.59 27.89
C ARG A 373 56.27 25.04 28.60
N SER A 374 55.58 25.86 29.39
CA SER A 374 54.38 25.48 30.15
C SER A 374 53.05 25.86 29.47
N GLU A 375 53.09 26.36 28.22
CA GLU A 375 51.89 26.77 27.50
C GLU A 375 50.97 25.56 27.21
N GLU A 376 49.80 25.52 27.86
CA GLU A 376 48.75 24.54 27.60
C GLU A 376 47.94 24.91 26.35
N ALA A 377 47.54 23.91 25.57
CA ALA A 377 46.68 24.11 24.42
C ALA A 377 45.29 24.59 24.88
N PRO A 378 44.63 25.52 24.16
CA PRO A 378 43.26 25.91 24.48
C PRO A 378 42.34 24.69 24.29
N VAL A 379 41.94 24.08 25.40
CA VAL A 379 40.91 23.06 25.42
C VAL A 379 39.59 23.76 25.13
N TYR A 380 39.15 23.73 23.86
CA TYR A 380 37.77 24.03 23.53
C TYR A 380 36.88 22.89 24.06
N GLU A 381 36.57 22.92 25.36
CA GLU A 381 35.35 22.29 25.84
C GLU A 381 34.20 23.09 25.26
N SER A 382 33.59 22.57 24.20
CA SER A 382 32.37 23.13 23.62
C SER A 382 31.25 23.05 24.67
N THR A 383 31.19 24.04 25.55
CA THR A 383 30.05 24.24 26.42
C THR A 383 28.89 24.69 25.54
N VAL A 384 27.73 24.07 25.74
CA VAL A 384 26.47 24.31 25.00
C VAL A 384 26.05 25.79 25.01
N GLN A 385 26.67 26.62 25.85
CA GLN A 385 26.43 28.04 25.97
C GLN A 385 27.07 28.88 24.84
N GLU A 386 28.22 28.47 24.27
CA GLU A 386 28.91 29.25 23.21
C GLU A 386 28.22 29.10 21.84
N GLU A 387 27.58 27.96 21.56
CA GLU A 387 26.75 27.78 20.35
C GLU A 387 25.53 28.72 20.34
N VAL A 388 25.08 29.17 21.51
CA VAL A 388 23.96 30.10 21.65
C VAL A 388 24.42 31.56 21.50
N ASP A 389 25.63 31.91 21.95
CA ASP A 389 26.16 33.27 21.85
C ASP A 389 26.66 33.62 20.43
N HIS A 390 26.94 32.62 19.58
CA HIS A 390 27.18 32.83 18.14
C HIS A 390 25.91 33.12 17.31
N LEU A 391 24.72 33.11 17.94
CA LEU A 391 23.44 33.47 17.32
C LEU A 391 22.94 34.88 17.69
N ALA A 392 23.67 35.62 18.52
CA ALA A 392 23.36 37.03 18.78
C ALA A 392 23.90 37.90 17.63
N PRO A 393 23.07 38.73 16.97
CA PRO A 393 23.54 39.58 15.88
C PRO A 393 24.49 40.65 16.44
N ARG A 394 25.76 40.61 16.04
CA ARG A 394 26.71 41.70 16.29
C ARG A 394 26.25 42.96 15.55
N SER A 395 26.40 44.13 16.19
CA SER A 395 26.15 45.43 15.58
C SER A 395 27.09 45.66 14.39
N THR A 396 26.51 45.90 13.21
CA THR A 396 27.24 46.15 11.97
C THR A 396 27.85 47.55 11.93
N PRO A 397 29.08 47.73 11.40
CA PRO A 397 29.62 49.04 11.02
C PRO A 397 28.87 49.63 9.80
N PRO A 398 28.96 50.95 9.53
CA PRO A 398 28.17 51.59 8.49
C PRO A 398 28.58 51.14 7.07
N PRO A 399 27.64 51.06 6.11
CA PRO A 399 27.89 50.44 4.81
C PRO A 399 28.58 51.38 3.82
N PRO A 400 29.48 50.87 2.94
CA PRO A 400 29.79 51.50 1.67
C PRO A 400 28.70 51.21 0.61
N ALA A 401 28.68 52.03 -0.44
CA ALA A 401 27.62 52.21 -1.43
C ALA A 401 27.19 50.94 -2.23
N PRO A 402 25.96 50.90 -2.78
CA PRO A 402 25.35 49.69 -3.31
C PRO A 402 25.77 49.38 -4.75
N GLU A 403 26.24 48.16 -5.00
CA GLU A 403 26.17 47.53 -6.31
C GLU A 403 25.02 46.50 -6.35
N PRO A 404 24.28 46.37 -7.46
CA PRO A 404 23.11 45.51 -7.54
C PRO A 404 23.52 44.04 -7.76
N PHE A 405 23.74 43.29 -6.68
CA PHE A 405 23.80 41.84 -6.73
C PHE A 405 22.38 41.26 -6.63
N VAL A 406 21.81 40.91 -7.78
CA VAL A 406 20.57 40.11 -7.83
C VAL A 406 21.00 38.63 -7.75
N PRO A 407 20.61 37.86 -6.73
CA PRO A 407 20.94 36.45 -6.67
C PRO A 407 20.23 35.71 -7.81
N GLU A 408 20.99 35.07 -8.69
CA GLU A 408 20.42 34.15 -9.67
C GLU A 408 19.75 32.99 -8.93
N ARG A 409 18.48 32.76 -9.24
CA ARG A 409 17.68 31.70 -8.61
C ARG A 409 17.97 30.40 -9.31
N CYS A 410 18.81 29.56 -8.70
CA CYS A 410 19.02 28.21 -9.21
C CYS A 410 17.78 27.34 -8.93
N ASN A 411 17.30 26.62 -9.95
CA ASN A 411 16.22 25.65 -9.85
C ASN A 411 16.79 24.22 -9.74
N VAL A 412 15.99 23.26 -9.27
CA VAL A 412 16.41 21.85 -9.00
C VAL A 412 16.90 21.11 -10.26
N PHE A 413 16.69 21.68 -11.44
CA PHE A 413 17.00 21.06 -12.74
C PHE A 413 18.16 21.76 -13.47
N ASP A 414 18.81 22.75 -12.87
CA ASP A 414 19.88 23.51 -13.56
C ASP A 414 21.14 22.65 -13.83
N ASP A 415 21.28 21.53 -13.14
CA ASP A 415 22.33 20.51 -13.37
C ASP A 415 21.87 19.32 -14.24
N ASP A 416 20.65 19.36 -14.80
CA ASP A 416 20.17 18.27 -15.66
C ASP A 416 20.89 18.29 -17.01
N GLU A 417 21.43 17.13 -17.39
CA GLU A 417 22.17 16.90 -18.65
C GLU A 417 21.36 17.30 -19.90
N LEU A 418 20.03 17.31 -19.79
CA LEU A 418 19.07 17.74 -20.81
C LEU A 418 19.09 19.25 -21.14
N LEU A 419 19.61 20.08 -20.23
CA LEU A 419 19.73 21.54 -20.43
C LEU A 419 21.14 21.97 -20.86
N SER A 420 22.10 21.04 -20.89
CA SER A 420 23.42 21.29 -21.44
C SER A 420 23.33 21.61 -22.94
N ALA A 421 24.17 22.52 -23.44
CA ALA A 421 24.18 22.94 -24.84
C ALA A 421 24.36 21.75 -25.82
N ASP A 422 24.95 20.65 -25.35
CA ASP A 422 25.15 19.42 -26.12
C ASP A 422 23.87 18.58 -26.30
N ALA A 423 22.86 18.75 -25.44
CA ALA A 423 21.57 18.05 -25.54
C ALA A 423 20.72 18.54 -26.72
N ALA A 424 20.88 19.81 -27.13
CA ALA A 424 20.17 20.38 -28.27
C ALA A 424 20.52 19.68 -29.61
N ALA A 425 21.72 19.10 -29.72
CA ALA A 425 22.12 18.31 -30.88
C ALA A 425 21.49 16.90 -30.93
N ARG A 426 20.94 16.42 -29.80
CA ARG A 426 20.35 15.08 -29.64
C ARG A 426 18.82 15.09 -29.51
N LEU A 427 18.19 16.27 -29.44
CA LEU A 427 16.75 16.43 -29.36
C LEU A 427 16.12 16.49 -30.76
N HIS A 428 15.43 15.42 -31.14
CA HIS A 428 14.65 15.37 -32.38
C HIS A 428 13.22 15.83 -32.13
N ILE A 429 12.86 17.01 -32.66
CA ILE A 429 11.51 17.57 -32.56
C ILE A 429 10.84 17.55 -33.94
N GLY A 430 9.82 16.71 -34.10
CA GLY A 430 8.90 16.72 -35.24
C GLY A 430 9.20 15.73 -36.38
N LYS A 431 8.14 15.37 -37.12
CA LYS A 431 8.13 14.38 -38.20
C LYS A 431 8.47 15.06 -39.53
N LYS A 432 9.74 15.02 -39.94
CA LYS A 432 10.16 15.33 -41.31
C LYS A 432 10.94 14.17 -41.91
N ALA A 433 10.60 13.87 -43.16
CA ALA A 433 11.22 12.85 -43.99
C ALA A 433 12.55 13.38 -44.54
N GLU A 434 13.66 13.09 -43.87
CA GLU A 434 14.97 13.08 -44.50
C GLU A 434 15.66 11.75 -44.20
N ARG A 435 15.82 10.97 -45.27
CA ARG A 435 16.61 9.75 -45.27
C ARG A 435 18.08 10.17 -45.36
N LYS A 436 18.77 10.24 -44.22
CA LYS A 436 20.23 10.22 -44.18
C LYS A 436 20.67 8.83 -43.72
N GLU A 437 21.35 8.12 -44.61
CA GLU A 437 22.02 6.87 -44.31
C GLU A 437 23.23 7.17 -43.42
N SER A 438 23.19 6.73 -42.16
CA SER A 438 24.32 6.80 -41.24
C SER A 438 24.51 5.46 -40.52
N GLY A 439 25.55 4.73 -40.95
CA GLY A 439 26.27 3.72 -40.16
C GLY A 439 25.62 2.34 -40.00
N PRO A 440 26.42 1.25 -39.91
CA PRO A 440 25.89 -0.10 -39.74
C PRO A 440 25.25 -0.18 -38.35
N THR A 441 23.92 -0.17 -38.34
CA THR A 441 23.14 -0.52 -37.17
C THR A 441 23.61 -1.89 -36.70
N ASN A 442 23.85 -2.03 -35.39
CA ASN A 442 24.25 -3.29 -34.75
C ASN A 442 23.18 -4.36 -34.98
N LYS A 443 23.18 -4.96 -36.16
CA LYS A 443 22.26 -6.00 -36.61
C LYS A 443 22.27 -7.17 -35.63
N ALA A 444 23.42 -7.46 -35.05
CA ALA A 444 23.58 -8.50 -34.04
C ALA A 444 22.78 -8.20 -32.75
N ALA A 445 22.75 -6.95 -32.29
CA ALA A 445 22.02 -6.57 -31.08
C ALA A 445 20.50 -6.54 -31.30
N ILE A 446 20.06 -6.11 -32.49
CA ILE A 446 18.64 -6.11 -32.86
C ILE A 446 18.16 -7.55 -33.10
N LEU A 447 18.97 -8.39 -33.77
CA LEU A 447 18.66 -9.81 -33.95
C LEU A 447 18.71 -10.60 -32.63
N SER A 448 19.59 -10.25 -31.68
CA SER A 448 19.60 -10.89 -30.36
C SER A 448 18.39 -10.48 -29.54
N ALA A 449 17.96 -9.21 -29.62
CA ALA A 449 16.75 -8.75 -28.94
C ALA A 449 15.47 -9.38 -29.53
N LEU A 450 15.43 -9.59 -30.85
CA LEU A 450 14.33 -10.30 -31.52
C LEU A 450 14.34 -11.81 -31.25
N ALA A 451 15.51 -12.44 -31.16
CA ALA A 451 15.62 -13.86 -30.80
C ALA A 451 15.31 -14.13 -29.32
N ALA A 452 15.44 -13.13 -28.44
CA ALA A 452 15.03 -13.22 -27.03
C ALA A 452 13.53 -12.99 -26.82
N PHE A 453 12.82 -12.46 -27.82
CA PHE A 453 11.36 -12.38 -27.84
C PHE A 453 10.81 -13.67 -28.45
N ASP A 454 10.58 -14.68 -27.62
CA ASP A 454 9.85 -15.88 -28.02
C ASP A 454 8.35 -15.58 -27.99
N ALA A 455 7.76 -15.35 -29.16
CA ALA A 455 6.34 -15.06 -29.30
C ALA A 455 5.43 -16.31 -29.16
N ASP A 456 6.03 -17.49 -28.92
CA ASP A 456 5.34 -18.76 -28.72
C ASP A 456 5.33 -19.22 -27.23
N ASP A 457 5.88 -18.44 -26.29
CA ASP A 457 5.87 -18.73 -24.84
C ASP A 457 4.66 -18.11 -24.10
N ASP A 458 3.62 -17.72 -24.84
CA ASP A 458 2.29 -17.42 -24.29
C ASP A 458 1.36 -18.61 -24.58
N GLU A 459 1.50 -19.68 -23.79
CA GLU A 459 0.53 -20.79 -23.77
C GLU A 459 -0.87 -20.22 -23.45
N ARG A 460 -1.74 -20.20 -24.47
CA ARG A 460 -3.12 -19.75 -24.34
C ARG A 460 -3.89 -20.73 -23.44
N ASP A 461 -4.24 -20.29 -22.23
CA ASP A 461 -5.04 -21.04 -21.26
C ASP A 461 -6.45 -21.31 -21.82
N ASP A 462 -6.68 -22.54 -22.29
CA ASP A 462 -7.90 -23.03 -22.93
C ASP A 462 -8.96 -23.53 -21.92
N THR A 463 -8.69 -23.37 -20.61
CA THR A 463 -9.60 -23.76 -19.50
C THR A 463 -10.96 -23.02 -19.52
N TYR A 464 -11.08 -21.94 -20.28
CA TYR A 464 -12.31 -21.14 -20.39
C TYR A 464 -12.75 -20.88 -21.83
N ASP A 465 -12.38 -21.74 -22.78
CA ASP A 465 -13.02 -21.69 -24.10
C ASP A 465 -14.47 -22.21 -23.97
N VAL A 466 -15.41 -21.34 -24.35
CA VAL A 466 -16.87 -21.46 -24.15
C VAL A 466 -17.47 -22.72 -24.79
N GLU A 467 -16.72 -23.38 -25.67
CA GLU A 467 -17.12 -24.60 -26.37
C GLU A 467 -17.05 -25.88 -25.50
N ASP A 468 -16.35 -25.86 -24.34
CA ASP A 468 -16.22 -27.03 -23.43
C ASP A 468 -17.10 -26.95 -22.16
N VAL A 469 -17.87 -25.87 -21.97
CA VAL A 469 -18.84 -25.77 -20.87
C VAL A 469 -20.20 -26.33 -21.31
N GLY A 470 -20.26 -27.65 -21.43
CA GLY A 470 -21.51 -28.38 -21.63
C GLY A 470 -22.42 -28.25 -20.41
N GLY A 471 -23.38 -27.31 -20.46
CA GLY A 471 -24.38 -27.18 -19.40
C GLY A 471 -25.34 -26.01 -19.61
N THR A 472 -26.56 -26.32 -20.04
CA THR A 472 -27.72 -25.43 -20.04
C THR A 472 -27.99 -24.89 -18.63
N ILE A 473 -27.65 -23.63 -18.36
CA ILE A 473 -28.10 -22.91 -17.16
C ILE A 473 -29.11 -21.87 -17.61
N ASP A 474 -30.36 -22.16 -17.31
CA ASP A 474 -31.51 -21.25 -17.38
C ASP A 474 -31.33 -20.15 -16.32
N VAL A 475 -31.24 -18.89 -16.76
CA VAL A 475 -31.09 -17.72 -15.88
C VAL A 475 -32.30 -16.81 -16.06
N ALA A 476 -33.38 -17.15 -15.37
CA ALA A 476 -34.44 -16.20 -15.05
C ALA A 476 -34.08 -15.51 -13.73
N HIS A 477 -33.75 -14.21 -13.77
CA HIS A 477 -33.56 -13.37 -12.58
C HIS A 477 -34.73 -12.38 -12.46
N PRO A 478 -35.34 -12.20 -11.27
CA PRO A 478 -36.41 -11.24 -11.07
C PRO A 478 -35.79 -9.97 -10.52
N ASP A 479 -35.47 -8.98 -11.36
CA ASP A 479 -35.36 -7.56 -11.00
C ASP A 479 -35.03 -6.76 -12.28
N GLY A 480 -35.92 -5.81 -12.62
CA GLY A 480 -35.99 -5.14 -13.91
C GLY A 480 -34.93 -4.05 -14.15
N GLU A 481 -33.70 -4.46 -14.44
CA GLU A 481 -32.70 -3.71 -15.21
C GLU A 481 -32.38 -4.52 -16.50
N PRO A 482 -32.10 -3.89 -17.66
CA PRO A 482 -32.09 -4.60 -18.94
C PRO A 482 -30.93 -5.62 -18.99
N GLY A 483 -31.30 -6.89 -19.09
CA GLY A 483 -30.41 -8.01 -19.42
C GLY A 483 -29.84 -7.92 -20.85
N PRO A 484 -29.60 -9.04 -21.57
CA PRO A 484 -28.68 -9.17 -22.73
C PRO A 484 -28.98 -8.29 -23.97
N SER A 485 -29.94 -7.37 -23.89
CA SER A 485 -30.25 -6.30 -24.85
C SER A 485 -29.02 -5.62 -25.45
N ALA A 486 -27.95 -5.31 -24.70
CA ALA A 486 -26.76 -4.65 -25.29
C ALA A 486 -25.94 -5.58 -26.21
N LYS A 487 -25.87 -6.89 -25.90
CA LYS A 487 -25.23 -7.87 -26.79
C LYS A 487 -26.14 -8.25 -27.97
N VAL A 488 -27.44 -8.38 -27.70
CA VAL A 488 -28.47 -8.65 -28.71
C VAL A 488 -28.61 -7.48 -29.69
N THR A 489 -28.53 -6.23 -29.23
CA THR A 489 -28.48 -5.05 -30.11
C THR A 489 -27.16 -4.97 -30.87
N GLY A 490 -26.03 -5.36 -30.27
CA GLY A 490 -24.74 -5.50 -30.97
C GLY A 490 -24.81 -6.49 -32.14
N GLU A 491 -25.31 -7.70 -31.89
CA GLU A 491 -25.46 -8.75 -32.91
C GLU A 491 -26.51 -8.40 -33.97
N GLN A 492 -27.63 -7.77 -33.59
CA GLN A 492 -28.65 -7.27 -34.52
C GLN A 492 -28.10 -6.14 -35.41
N ASN A 493 -27.33 -5.23 -34.82
CA ASN A 493 -26.67 -4.15 -35.55
C ASN A 493 -25.60 -4.70 -36.50
N GLU A 494 -24.80 -5.69 -36.08
CA GLU A 494 -23.82 -6.35 -36.94
C GLU A 494 -24.49 -7.08 -38.11
N LEU A 495 -25.64 -7.73 -37.89
CA LEU A 495 -26.43 -8.37 -38.94
C LEU A 495 -27.00 -7.35 -39.94
N ALA A 496 -27.57 -6.23 -39.47
CA ALA A 496 -28.11 -5.17 -40.33
C ALA A 496 -27.02 -4.52 -41.18
N LEU A 497 -25.86 -4.21 -40.57
CA LEU A 497 -24.69 -3.67 -41.27
C LEU A 497 -24.14 -4.66 -42.31
N PHE A 498 -24.06 -5.95 -41.97
CA PHE A 498 -23.56 -6.99 -42.85
C PHE A 498 -24.46 -7.22 -44.07
N ASN A 499 -25.78 -7.27 -43.87
CA ASN A 499 -26.74 -7.38 -44.98
C ASN A 499 -26.69 -6.14 -45.88
N ALA A 500 -26.61 -4.93 -45.30
CA ALA A 500 -26.48 -3.70 -46.06
C ALA A 500 -25.15 -3.64 -46.84
N TYR A 501 -24.06 -4.15 -46.26
CA TYR A 501 -22.75 -4.22 -46.91
C TYR A 501 -22.73 -5.21 -48.08
N LYS A 502 -23.38 -6.38 -47.93
CA LYS A 502 -23.50 -7.38 -48.99
C LYS A 502 -24.41 -6.92 -50.14
N ALA A 503 -25.47 -6.18 -49.82
CA ALA A 503 -26.40 -5.65 -50.82
C ALA A 503 -25.85 -4.43 -51.57
N SER A 504 -25.22 -3.49 -50.86
CA SER A 504 -24.70 -2.25 -51.44
C SER A 504 -23.47 -1.73 -50.67
N PRO A 505 -22.25 -2.15 -51.04
CA PRO A 505 -21.02 -1.68 -50.41
C PRO A 505 -20.82 -0.15 -50.51
N GLU A 506 -21.37 0.48 -51.54
CA GLU A 506 -21.24 1.93 -51.79
C GLU A 506 -21.95 2.79 -50.73
N LEU A 507 -22.91 2.22 -49.99
CA LEU A 507 -23.63 2.89 -48.88
C LEU A 507 -22.71 3.29 -47.71
N PHE A 508 -21.53 2.67 -47.64
CA PHE A 508 -20.52 2.90 -46.60
C PHE A 508 -19.47 3.94 -47.03
N GLY A 509 -19.68 4.58 -48.19
CA GLY A 509 -18.82 5.65 -48.70
C GLY A 509 -18.87 6.92 -47.84
N ARG A 510 -17.75 7.65 -47.82
CA ARG A 510 -17.58 8.89 -47.03
C ARG A 510 -18.07 10.16 -47.75
N THR A 511 -18.62 10.02 -48.95
CA THR A 511 -19.06 11.16 -49.77
C THR A 511 -20.32 11.79 -49.19
N PHE A 512 -20.45 13.10 -49.38
CA PHE A 512 -21.54 13.89 -48.82
C PHE A 512 -22.93 13.43 -49.28
N ASP A 513 -23.04 13.05 -50.56
CA ASP A 513 -24.30 12.59 -51.15
C ASP A 513 -24.74 11.23 -50.57
N VAL A 514 -23.78 10.34 -50.25
CA VAL A 514 -24.06 9.04 -49.63
C VAL A 514 -24.51 9.20 -48.18
N ARG A 515 -23.88 10.11 -47.42
CA ARG A 515 -24.28 10.41 -46.02
C ARG A 515 -25.70 10.98 -45.89
N ARG A 516 -26.18 11.69 -46.92
CA ARG A 516 -27.55 12.25 -46.97
C ARG A 516 -28.56 11.38 -47.71
N GLY A 517 -28.12 10.27 -48.30
CA GLY A 517 -28.98 9.34 -49.00
C GLY A 517 -30.00 8.69 -48.06
N GLN A 518 -31.22 8.46 -48.55
CA GLN A 518 -32.31 7.87 -47.78
C GLN A 518 -31.96 6.49 -47.19
N ALA A 519 -31.23 5.66 -47.94
CA ALA A 519 -30.75 4.35 -47.49
C ALA A 519 -29.78 4.47 -46.29
N ARG A 520 -28.96 5.52 -46.24
CA ARG A 520 -28.01 5.74 -45.15
C ARG A 520 -28.69 6.27 -43.90
N ILE A 521 -29.69 7.12 -44.08
CA ILE A 521 -30.55 7.61 -43.00
C ILE A 521 -31.35 6.45 -42.39
N ALA A 522 -31.88 5.55 -43.22
CA ALA A 522 -32.57 4.35 -42.75
C ALA A 522 -31.64 3.44 -41.94
N LEU A 523 -30.43 3.17 -42.42
CA LEU A 523 -29.44 2.36 -41.72
C LEU A 523 -29.03 2.96 -40.36
N LYS A 524 -28.93 4.29 -40.26
CA LYS A 524 -28.68 4.98 -38.98
C LYS A 524 -29.87 4.88 -38.03
N SER A 525 -31.10 4.99 -38.55
CA SER A 525 -32.30 4.83 -37.72
C SER A 525 -32.49 3.41 -37.21
N GLU A 526 -32.05 2.41 -37.98
CA GLU A 526 -32.13 0.99 -37.61
C GLU A 526 -31.02 0.60 -36.61
N THR A 527 -29.78 1.05 -36.84
CA THR A 527 -28.62 0.65 -36.01
C THR A 527 -28.35 1.58 -34.83
N GLY A 528 -28.93 2.79 -34.82
CA GLY A 528 -28.62 3.83 -33.82
C GLY A 528 -27.18 4.37 -33.90
N MET A 529 -26.43 4.06 -34.96
CA MET A 529 -25.02 4.42 -35.10
C MET A 529 -24.81 5.77 -35.83
N THR A 530 -23.70 6.43 -35.51
CA THR A 530 -23.26 7.65 -36.21
C THR A 530 -22.64 7.33 -37.57
N ASP A 531 -22.52 8.32 -38.44
CA ASP A 531 -21.97 8.09 -39.78
C ASP A 531 -20.52 7.60 -39.77
N GLU A 532 -19.73 8.09 -38.83
CA GLU A 532 -18.33 7.71 -38.65
C GLU A 532 -18.21 6.25 -38.16
N ALA A 533 -19.14 5.78 -37.33
CA ALA A 533 -19.14 4.41 -36.81
C ALA A 533 -19.48 3.39 -37.92
N ILE A 534 -20.50 3.68 -38.74
CA ILE A 534 -20.89 2.83 -39.87
C ILE A 534 -19.76 2.78 -40.92
N GLU A 535 -19.13 3.92 -41.23
CA GLU A 535 -17.97 3.99 -42.13
C GLU A 535 -16.75 3.23 -41.57
N GLY A 536 -16.47 3.41 -40.27
CA GLY A 536 -15.38 2.72 -39.57
C GLY A 536 -15.56 1.20 -39.57
N TRP A 537 -16.80 0.72 -39.41
CA TRP A 537 -17.14 -0.69 -39.46
C TRP A 537 -16.81 -1.32 -40.82
N ALA A 538 -17.19 -0.68 -41.93
CA ALA A 538 -16.88 -1.19 -43.27
C ALA A 538 -15.37 -1.19 -43.58
N ILE A 539 -14.62 -0.22 -43.06
CA ILE A 539 -13.16 -0.17 -43.24
C ILE A 539 -12.45 -1.27 -42.46
N MET A 540 -12.93 -1.58 -41.25
CA MET A 540 -12.43 -2.73 -40.49
C MET A 540 -12.71 -4.04 -41.24
N LEU A 541 -13.89 -4.18 -41.84
CA LEU A 541 -14.24 -5.37 -42.60
C LEU A 541 -13.38 -5.56 -43.87
N GLN A 542 -13.01 -4.46 -44.54
CA GLN A 542 -12.09 -4.48 -45.69
C GLN A 542 -10.65 -4.83 -45.29
N ARG A 543 -10.21 -4.42 -44.08
CA ARG A 543 -8.86 -4.71 -43.57
C ARG A 543 -8.72 -6.16 -43.09
N ASP A 544 -9.78 -6.72 -42.54
CA ASP A 544 -9.77 -8.05 -41.93
C ASP A 544 -10.62 -9.06 -42.74
N PRO A 545 -10.07 -9.71 -43.79
CA PRO A 545 -10.81 -10.67 -44.60
C PRO A 545 -11.25 -11.91 -43.81
N ARG A 546 -10.61 -12.19 -42.67
CA ARG A 546 -11.03 -13.25 -41.75
C ARG A 546 -12.34 -12.90 -41.02
N ARG A 547 -12.55 -11.63 -40.69
CA ARG A 547 -13.80 -11.16 -40.08
C ARG A 547 -14.95 -11.23 -41.08
N LEU A 548 -14.69 -10.89 -42.34
CA LEU A 548 -15.65 -11.08 -43.43
C LEU A 548 -16.07 -12.55 -43.58
N LYS A 549 -15.10 -13.48 -43.64
CA LYS A 549 -15.41 -14.93 -43.69
C LYS A 549 -16.21 -15.44 -42.49
N ARG A 550 -15.95 -14.89 -41.29
CA ARG A 550 -16.70 -15.26 -40.08
C ARG A 550 -18.14 -14.74 -40.14
N LEU A 551 -18.34 -13.50 -40.58
CA LEU A 551 -19.68 -12.93 -40.75
C LEU A 551 -20.45 -13.59 -41.90
N ASP A 552 -19.79 -13.95 -42.99
CA ASP A 552 -20.37 -14.79 -44.05
C ASP A 552 -20.75 -16.19 -43.54
N ALA A 553 -19.95 -16.79 -42.65
CA ALA A 553 -20.30 -18.08 -42.06
C ALA A 553 -21.45 -17.99 -41.04
N GLN A 554 -21.56 -16.87 -40.32
CA GLN A 554 -22.58 -16.66 -39.28
C GLN A 554 -23.92 -16.15 -39.84
N TYR A 555 -23.87 -15.26 -40.83
CA TYR A 555 -25.03 -14.53 -41.36
C TYR A 555 -25.23 -14.70 -42.87
N GLY A 556 -24.33 -15.42 -43.55
CA GLY A 556 -24.48 -15.71 -44.97
C GLY A 556 -25.69 -16.59 -45.21
N THR A 557 -26.61 -16.08 -46.04
CA THR A 557 -27.69 -16.87 -46.62
C THR A 557 -27.09 -18.03 -47.42
N PHE A 558 -27.45 -19.26 -47.04
CA PHE A 558 -27.03 -20.50 -47.70
C PHE A 558 -27.59 -20.55 -49.13
N ASP A 559 -26.73 -20.33 -50.12
CA ASP A 559 -27.11 -20.24 -51.54
C ASP A 559 -27.25 -21.63 -52.22
N GLY A 560 -27.50 -22.69 -51.46
CA GLY A 560 -27.80 -24.04 -51.97
C GLY A 560 -26.64 -24.79 -52.63
N ARG A 561 -25.45 -24.21 -52.73
CA ARG A 561 -24.28 -24.84 -53.37
C ARG A 561 -23.38 -25.49 -52.32
N GLN A 562 -23.41 -26.82 -52.24
CA GLN A 562 -22.40 -27.59 -51.51
C GLN A 562 -21.07 -27.53 -52.26
N ASN A 563 -19.99 -27.18 -51.55
CA ASN A 563 -18.64 -27.48 -52.03
C ASN A 563 -18.45 -29.00 -51.99
N GLU A 564 -18.15 -29.61 -53.12
CA GLU A 564 -17.82 -31.04 -53.19
C GLU A 564 -16.56 -31.31 -52.35
N LEU A 565 -16.75 -32.02 -51.23
CA LEU A 565 -15.65 -32.49 -50.38
C LEU A 565 -15.09 -33.76 -51.00
N ALA A 566 -13.79 -33.77 -51.33
CA ALA A 566 -13.10 -34.96 -51.80
C ALA A 566 -13.11 -36.05 -50.71
N SER A 567 -13.31 -37.32 -51.10
CA SER A 567 -13.49 -38.43 -50.17
C SER A 567 -12.25 -38.68 -49.30
N THR A 568 -12.41 -38.63 -47.97
CA THR A 568 -11.35 -38.85 -46.98
C THR A 568 -11.22 -40.31 -46.56
N ALA A 569 -11.18 -41.24 -47.52
CA ALA A 569 -10.88 -42.65 -47.24
C ALA A 569 -9.44 -42.96 -47.62
N TYR A 570 -8.59 -43.18 -46.62
CA TYR A 570 -7.21 -43.66 -46.80
C TYR A 570 -7.24 -45.08 -47.37
N ARG A 571 -6.76 -45.28 -48.61
CA ARG A 571 -6.45 -46.62 -49.14
C ARG A 571 -4.95 -46.81 -49.15
N GLU A 572 -4.50 -47.74 -48.32
CA GLU A 572 -3.16 -48.29 -48.37
C GLU A 572 -3.09 -49.29 -49.54
N ASN A 573 -2.17 -49.09 -50.48
CA ASN A 573 -1.60 -50.22 -51.21
C ASN A 573 -0.20 -49.91 -51.75
N ASN A 574 0.78 -50.67 -51.26
CA ASN A 574 2.06 -50.90 -51.91
C ASN A 574 1.83 -51.60 -53.25
N ASN A 575 2.38 -51.08 -54.35
CA ASN A 575 3.48 -51.79 -55.02
C ASN A 575 4.18 -50.95 -56.09
N THR A 576 5.44 -51.29 -56.21
CA THR A 576 6.50 -50.95 -57.16
C THR A 576 6.13 -50.99 -58.64
N GLU A 577 6.78 -50.06 -59.36
CA GLU A 577 7.37 -50.17 -60.71
C GLU A 577 6.48 -50.15 -61.97
N THR A 578 6.77 -49.11 -62.77
CA THR A 578 6.96 -49.06 -64.23
C THR A 578 5.77 -49.16 -65.20
N GLU A 579 5.71 -48.11 -66.02
CA GLU A 579 5.41 -48.06 -67.47
C GLU A 579 3.94 -48.00 -67.97
N ASP A 580 3.73 -46.90 -68.72
CA ASP A 580 2.98 -46.72 -69.96
C ASP A 580 1.44 -46.92 -70.08
N SER A 581 0.83 -45.79 -70.46
CA SER A 581 -0.16 -45.55 -71.52
C SER A 581 -1.55 -46.23 -71.57
N ASP A 582 -2.53 -45.34 -71.84
CA ASP A 582 -3.78 -45.48 -72.61
C ASP A 582 -5.05 -46.13 -72.02
N GLY A 583 -6.08 -45.27 -71.88
CA GLY A 583 -7.42 -45.51 -72.47
C GLY A 583 -8.52 -46.20 -71.65
N PRO A 584 -9.83 -45.97 -71.94
CA PRO A 584 -10.94 -46.00 -70.96
C PRO A 584 -11.96 -47.16 -71.11
N GLY A 585 -12.76 -47.46 -70.06
CA GLY A 585 -13.96 -48.34 -70.22
C GLY A 585 -14.70 -48.84 -68.96
N GLN A 586 -15.89 -48.27 -68.73
CA GLN A 586 -17.22 -48.81 -68.32
C GLN A 586 -17.49 -50.12 -67.51
N GLN A 587 -18.58 -50.04 -66.70
CA GLN A 587 -19.52 -51.08 -66.19
C GLN A 587 -19.03 -52.01 -65.04
N GLY A 588 -19.80 -52.40 -64.01
CA GLY A 588 -21.19 -52.22 -63.60
C GLY A 588 -21.56 -53.24 -62.49
N GLY A 589 -22.45 -52.86 -61.55
CA GLY A 589 -23.45 -53.72 -60.87
C GLY A 589 -23.07 -54.75 -59.78
N GLY A 590 -23.77 -54.70 -58.62
CA GLY A 590 -24.36 -55.91 -58.02
C GLY A 590 -24.16 -56.24 -56.52
N ASN A 591 -25.18 -55.86 -55.72
CA ASN A 591 -25.95 -56.70 -54.78
C ASN A 591 -25.48 -57.20 -53.38
N ARG A 592 -26.43 -57.02 -52.42
CA ARG A 592 -26.82 -57.82 -51.21
C ARG A 592 -25.82 -57.87 -50.04
N GLY A 593 -26.19 -57.56 -48.79
CA GLY A 593 -27.43 -57.83 -48.06
C GLY A 593 -27.16 -58.92 -47.01
N GLY A 594 -26.94 -58.52 -45.74
CA GLY A 594 -26.42 -59.38 -44.67
C GLY A 594 -27.42 -60.34 -44.01
N PHE A 595 -26.99 -61.07 -42.97
CA PHE A 595 -27.85 -61.64 -41.91
C PHE A 595 -27.04 -62.14 -40.68
N ARG A 596 -27.44 -61.65 -39.49
CA ARG A 596 -27.56 -62.26 -38.14
C ARG A 596 -26.43 -63.11 -37.49
N GLY A 597 -25.94 -62.62 -36.33
CA GLY A 597 -26.46 -63.03 -35.00
C GLY A 597 -25.60 -63.92 -34.06
N ARG A 598 -25.79 -63.70 -32.73
CA ARG A 598 -25.45 -64.53 -31.54
C ARG A 598 -24.04 -64.32 -30.93
N GLY A 599 -23.78 -64.20 -29.62
CA GLY A 599 -24.55 -64.23 -28.37
C GLY A 599 -23.62 -64.60 -27.18
N GLY A 600 -24.01 -64.25 -25.93
CA GLY A 600 -23.48 -64.78 -24.64
C GLY A 600 -22.25 -64.04 -24.07
N GLY A 601 -22.27 -63.41 -22.89
CA GLY A 601 -22.44 -63.98 -21.53
C GLY A 601 -21.04 -64.27 -20.93
N GLY A 602 -20.63 -63.95 -19.70
CA GLY A 602 -21.18 -63.35 -18.50
C GLY A 602 -20.17 -63.60 -17.35
N GLY A 603 -20.12 -62.72 -16.35
CA GLY A 603 -19.86 -63.13 -14.96
C GLY A 603 -18.42 -63.20 -14.40
N ARG A 604 -18.21 -62.34 -13.39
CA ARG A 604 -17.57 -62.60 -12.07
C ARG A 604 -16.03 -62.75 -11.96
N GLY A 605 -15.46 -61.77 -11.25
CA GLY A 605 -14.93 -62.03 -9.90
C GLY A 605 -13.41 -61.92 -9.70
N GLY A 606 -13.02 -61.20 -8.63
CA GLY A 606 -11.96 -61.68 -7.73
C GLY A 606 -10.61 -60.96 -7.74
N ARG A 607 -10.46 -60.04 -6.77
CA ARG A 607 -9.32 -59.87 -5.83
C ARG A 607 -7.89 -60.20 -6.30
N GLY A 608 -7.03 -59.18 -6.21
CA GLY A 608 -5.91 -59.22 -5.25
C GLY A 608 -4.50 -59.39 -5.81
N GLY A 609 -3.68 -58.34 -5.62
CA GLY A 609 -2.35 -58.46 -5.02
C GLY A 609 -1.15 -58.78 -5.92
N GLY A 610 -0.19 -57.84 -5.94
CA GLY A 610 1.22 -58.18 -5.80
C GLY A 610 2.14 -58.03 -7.03
N GLY A 611 2.98 -56.99 -6.99
CA GLY A 611 4.44 -57.19 -6.97
C GLY A 611 5.22 -57.50 -8.26
N ARG A 612 5.99 -56.47 -8.67
CA ARG A 612 7.40 -56.50 -9.15
C ARG A 612 7.79 -57.27 -10.43
N GLY A 613 8.56 -56.55 -11.26
CA GLY A 613 9.41 -57.08 -12.34
C GLY A 613 8.85 -56.67 -13.71
N GLY A 614 9.45 -55.78 -14.50
CA GLY A 614 10.87 -55.59 -14.75
C GLY A 614 11.26 -56.41 -15.99
N GLY A 615 11.16 -55.80 -17.19
CA GLY A 615 11.66 -56.43 -18.41
C GLY A 615 11.14 -55.83 -19.72
N ARG A 616 11.93 -54.90 -20.27
CA ARG A 616 12.37 -54.81 -21.69
C ARG A 616 11.33 -55.19 -22.77
N GLY A 617 10.97 -54.37 -23.75
CA GLY A 617 11.52 -53.11 -24.23
C GLY A 617 11.11 -52.94 -25.70
N ARG A 618 10.97 -51.69 -26.14
CA ARG A 618 11.19 -51.28 -27.54
C ARG A 618 11.51 -49.78 -27.55
N GLY A 619 12.72 -49.44 -27.09
CA GLY A 619 13.27 -48.09 -27.12
C GLY A 619 14.49 -48.06 -28.01
N GLY A 620 14.49 -47.21 -29.03
CA GLY A 620 15.56 -47.09 -30.03
C GLY A 620 16.91 -46.69 -29.43
N SER A 621 17.98 -47.11 -30.10
CA SER A 621 19.36 -46.77 -29.73
C SER A 621 19.63 -45.27 -29.96
N VAL A 622 20.40 -44.63 -29.09
CA VAL A 622 20.76 -43.20 -29.18
C VAL A 622 22.04 -42.97 -29.99
N ALA A 623 22.72 -44.05 -30.38
CA ALA A 623 24.06 -44.05 -30.98
C ALA A 623 24.07 -44.30 -32.51
N GLY A 624 22.91 -44.27 -33.17
CA GLY A 624 22.80 -44.44 -34.63
C GLY A 624 22.89 -43.12 -35.39
N PRO A 625 23.07 -43.17 -36.73
CA PRO A 625 23.18 -42.01 -37.60
C PRO A 625 21.94 -41.09 -37.51
N SER A 626 22.16 -39.79 -37.65
CA SER A 626 21.19 -38.71 -37.38
C SER A 626 19.98 -38.64 -38.33
N ASN A 627 19.97 -39.43 -39.40
CA ASN A 627 18.90 -39.43 -40.39
C ASN A 627 17.78 -40.43 -40.11
N ASP A 628 17.88 -41.22 -39.03
CA ASP A 628 16.84 -42.19 -38.65
C ASP A 628 15.86 -41.56 -37.62
N SER A 629 14.56 -41.71 -37.85
CA SER A 629 13.52 -41.05 -37.03
C SER A 629 13.46 -41.62 -35.60
N SER A 630 13.83 -42.88 -35.42
CA SER A 630 13.83 -43.57 -34.14
C SER A 630 15.01 -43.18 -33.23
N THR A 631 16.19 -42.89 -33.80
CA THR A 631 17.37 -42.36 -33.08
C THR A 631 17.17 -40.90 -32.69
N ALA A 632 16.59 -40.08 -33.57
CA ALA A 632 16.26 -38.67 -33.27
C ALA A 632 15.23 -38.55 -32.13
N ALA A 633 14.19 -39.40 -32.12
CA ALA A 633 13.21 -39.44 -31.04
C ALA A 633 13.84 -39.90 -29.70
N ALA A 634 14.81 -40.82 -29.74
CA ALA A 634 15.53 -41.28 -28.56
C ALA A 634 16.51 -40.21 -28.01
N GLN A 635 17.15 -39.42 -28.89
CA GLN A 635 17.99 -38.27 -28.50
C GLN A 635 17.16 -37.15 -27.87
N ARG A 636 16.04 -36.75 -28.50
CA ARG A 636 15.13 -35.72 -27.96
C ARG A 636 14.59 -36.06 -26.57
N ARG A 637 14.21 -37.32 -26.31
CA ARG A 637 13.77 -37.75 -24.96
C ARG A 637 14.90 -37.72 -23.93
N LYS A 638 16.15 -37.99 -24.34
CA LYS A 638 17.32 -37.91 -23.47
C LYS A 638 17.68 -36.46 -23.12
N GLU A 639 17.49 -35.52 -24.04
CA GLU A 639 17.69 -34.09 -23.80
C GLU A 639 16.58 -33.49 -22.94
N ALA A 640 15.31 -33.82 -23.21
CA ALA A 640 14.17 -33.40 -22.39
C ALA A 640 14.25 -33.88 -20.92
N SER A 641 14.95 -34.99 -20.66
CA SER A 641 15.15 -35.52 -19.30
C SER A 641 16.46 -35.08 -18.61
N LYS A 642 17.34 -34.34 -19.30
CA LYS A 642 18.55 -33.73 -18.70
C LYS A 642 18.23 -32.50 -17.85
N GLY A 643 17.22 -31.70 -18.22
CA GLY A 643 16.80 -30.53 -17.46
C GLY A 643 16.13 -30.87 -16.12
N ASN A 644 15.49 -32.05 -16.03
CA ASN A 644 14.68 -32.42 -14.86
C ASN A 644 15.44 -33.26 -13.80
N ARG A 645 16.74 -33.55 -14.00
CA ARG A 645 17.56 -34.37 -13.08
C ARG A 645 18.90 -33.76 -12.66
N ALA A 646 19.22 -32.53 -13.08
CA ALA A 646 20.48 -31.87 -12.74
C ALA A 646 20.30 -30.72 -11.74
N ASN A 647 20.55 -31.01 -10.46
CA ASN A 647 21.17 -30.21 -9.38
C ASN A 647 21.01 -28.66 -9.28
N HIS A 648 19.99 -28.02 -9.84
CA HIS A 648 19.77 -26.58 -9.66
C HIS A 648 19.04 -26.20 -8.35
N ASN A 649 18.36 -27.15 -7.69
CA ASN A 649 17.66 -26.88 -6.42
C ASN A 649 18.53 -26.93 -5.15
N ARG A 650 19.84 -27.22 -5.23
CA ARG A 650 20.73 -27.25 -4.04
C ARG A 650 21.50 -25.95 -3.79
N ARG A 651 21.76 -25.14 -4.83
CA ARG A 651 22.51 -23.87 -4.71
C ARG A 651 21.66 -22.78 -4.05
N ASP A 652 20.39 -22.66 -4.42
CA ASP A 652 19.47 -21.66 -3.86
C ASP A 652 19.08 -21.99 -2.40
N GLN A 653 18.97 -23.27 -2.06
CA GLN A 653 18.74 -23.71 -0.69
C GLN A 653 19.97 -23.51 0.22
N ARG A 654 21.19 -23.52 -0.34
CA ARG A 654 22.42 -23.15 0.41
C ARG A 654 22.52 -21.64 0.61
N ALA A 655 22.19 -20.83 -0.39
CA ALA A 655 22.14 -19.37 -0.26
C ALA A 655 21.10 -18.91 0.80
N LYS A 656 19.93 -19.56 0.83
CA LYS A 656 18.86 -19.28 1.82
C LYS A 656 19.21 -19.72 3.25
N LYS A 657 20.18 -20.64 3.42
CA LYS A 657 20.72 -21.04 4.74
C LYS A 657 21.92 -20.20 5.19
N MET A 658 22.80 -19.79 4.28
CA MET A 658 23.91 -18.89 4.59
C MET A 658 23.44 -17.46 4.93
N ALA A 659 22.31 -17.00 4.36
CA ALA A 659 21.71 -15.72 4.71
C ALA A 659 21.03 -15.69 6.10
N ARG A 660 20.96 -16.83 6.82
CA ARG A 660 20.27 -16.96 8.10
C ARG A 660 21.15 -17.46 9.25
N GLY A 661 22.48 -17.48 9.08
CA GLY A 661 23.42 -17.92 10.12
C GLY A 661 24.81 -17.26 10.02
N GLY A 662 25.10 -16.35 10.95
CA GLY A 662 26.39 -15.66 11.15
C GLY A 662 26.17 -14.32 11.86
N PHE A 663 25.70 -14.30 13.12
CA PHE A 663 26.41 -14.40 14.43
C PHE A 663 27.19 -13.12 14.85
N PRO A 664 27.27 -12.85 16.17
CA PRO A 664 27.46 -11.56 16.82
C PRO A 664 28.92 -11.18 16.96
N GLY A 665 29.13 -9.88 17.08
CA GLY A 665 30.27 -9.18 17.66
C GLY A 665 29.72 -7.90 18.25
#